data_AF-A0A969GXR5-F1
#
_entry.id   AF-A0A969GXR5-F1
#
_cell.length_a   1.000
_cell.length_b   1.000
_cell.length_c   1.000
_cell.angle_alpha   90.00
_cell.angle_beta   90.00
_cell.angle_gamma   90.00
#
_symmetry.space_group_name_H-M   'P 1'
#
loop_
_entity.id
_entity.type
_entity.pdbx_description
1 polymer ?
#
loop_
_entity_poly.entity_id
_entity_poly.type
_entity_poly.pdbx_seq_one_letter_code
_entity_poly.pdbx_strand_id
1 'polypeptide(L)'
;MPRKNRKKQKTSTQENVRAKSKGFAARRPKAEFTGFTYHQMQLPFDSMTEDQVVELIKKLGAEFNQQFTTSFEALQKQILTVDPCSLLSFFSYYDLTTSPGVSREWTEENPILQHHVEFLQGLLLQQSQDSFSRKPALPQDFVEFRQLVQDVTRGFQMRRLALADSSTPVEERQRIRTLESIRIDTQAIRNWGYPQQIRRIVSGLFSRLDDAIEEKIGVRVAFLIEMWFKIIDVVECRINQHRNLVLPALRAKNVETAIKRYYQAFPEFNSSPEDLLDLVKERNLSLNDLRAIIFSHSDLRLKDIYTLTIETFVDAYPQAIDPEVLKNVLNIWALSFGDLSTWNSEHLFLGNPVWQKPLINLEDGVYFCPVITLFLNYLTDLIEAVVKPHSDLYKKYEERRGKFLEEEIYQLFHQAFPSARIYRGSEWFDPATKKSFENDLLVLLDSYLLVVEAKSGRVTESTRRGAIESLKKILKKLLVEPSIQSKRFSDYLKNNPSLHKFKNRQGELNEIDNSKVREVIRLSVTLESLGTLFCRSTDLKEAGLIPYDVEISPTMSLADLEIIFEILEGGCEKLHYLVRREEFERNADYIGDEIDLLAFYLDTGFNIGEAEVTQKGLHLLGMSNIFDPFFLRELPESETPKPKHKLTGWWKKIIQQIELRQFERWTEIGCVLLNFAYDEQVKFERGFQKLKKVVSKFWQLPDHNNTCLLINEAFPDRGAVAGYVYKNTNRETRNRVMKNAVGEAMSISKVSRVVVIGVDVERNDYPYSVAACCISEDNDLSE
;
A
#
# COMPACT_ATOMS: atom_id res chain seq x y z
N MET A 1 42.35 -50.72 -12.96
CA MET A 1 41.92 -52.14 -12.89
C MET A 1 41.61 -52.52 -11.45
N PRO A 2 40.62 -53.39 -11.18
CA PRO A 2 39.62 -53.14 -10.14
C PRO A 2 39.73 -54.03 -8.90
N ARG A 3 39.11 -53.59 -7.79
CA ARG A 3 38.67 -54.49 -6.70
C ARG A 3 37.20 -54.25 -6.33
N LYS A 4 36.43 -55.26 -6.75
CA LYS A 4 35.15 -55.82 -6.32
C LYS A 4 34.26 -55.07 -5.29
N ASN A 5 33.01 -54.94 -5.74
CA ASN A 5 31.75 -54.71 -5.04
C ASN A 5 31.54 -55.51 -3.74
N ARG A 6 30.97 -54.84 -2.73
CA ARG A 6 30.01 -55.42 -1.77
C ARG A 6 28.91 -54.40 -1.45
N LYS A 7 27.67 -54.82 -1.69
CA LYS A 7 26.41 -54.12 -1.35
C LYS A 7 26.29 -53.88 0.17
N LYS A 8 25.64 -52.78 0.56
CA LYS A 8 24.68 -52.77 1.68
C LYS A 8 23.62 -51.68 1.48
N GLN A 9 22.39 -52.08 1.78
CA GLN A 9 21.13 -51.36 1.65
C GLN A 9 21.13 -50.03 2.43
N LYS A 10 20.42 -49.03 1.90
CA LYS A 10 19.79 -47.98 2.71
C LYS A 10 18.31 -47.88 2.35
N THR A 11 17.54 -47.97 3.42
CA THR A 11 16.10 -47.92 3.57
C THR A 11 15.51 -46.59 3.11
N SER A 12 14.27 -46.68 2.64
CA SER A 12 13.38 -45.61 2.21
C SER A 12 13.16 -44.55 3.28
N THR A 13 13.36 -43.29 2.92
CA THR A 13 12.76 -42.14 3.61
C THR A 13 12.09 -41.29 2.55
N GLN A 14 10.82 -40.98 2.77
CA GLN A 14 9.94 -40.21 1.89
C GLN A 14 10.61 -38.88 1.49
N GLU A 15 10.90 -38.72 0.20
CA GLU A 15 11.28 -37.44 -0.37
C GLU A 15 10.03 -36.62 -0.70
N ASN A 16 9.94 -35.43 -0.10
CA ASN A 16 9.01 -34.36 -0.45
C ASN A 16 9.08 -34.04 -1.95
N VAL A 17 8.08 -34.47 -2.71
CA VAL A 17 7.92 -34.09 -4.12
C VAL A 17 7.28 -32.69 -4.19
N ARG A 18 8.08 -31.63 -4.00
CA ARG A 18 7.76 -30.30 -4.55
C ARG A 18 8.03 -30.33 -6.05
N ALA A 19 7.08 -30.84 -6.83
CA ALA A 19 7.12 -30.75 -8.28
C ALA A 19 6.99 -29.27 -8.68
N LYS A 20 8.07 -28.69 -9.22
CA LYS A 20 8.08 -27.35 -9.83
C LYS A 20 7.09 -27.32 -11.00
N SER A 21 5.88 -26.80 -10.77
CA SER A 21 4.91 -26.51 -11.82
C SER A 21 5.42 -25.34 -12.66
N LYS A 22 5.73 -25.58 -13.95
CA LYS A 22 5.94 -24.49 -14.91
C LYS A 22 4.57 -24.01 -15.38
N GLY A 23 4.05 -22.97 -14.71
CA GLY A 23 2.87 -22.23 -15.14
C GLY A 23 3.04 -21.59 -16.53
N PHE A 24 1.92 -21.27 -17.18
CA PHE A 24 1.90 -20.50 -18.42
C PHE A 24 2.68 -19.19 -18.23
N ALA A 25 3.71 -19.00 -19.05
CA ALA A 25 4.45 -17.74 -19.08
C ALA A 25 3.60 -16.70 -19.83
N ALA A 26 2.76 -15.96 -19.10
CA ALA A 26 2.54 -14.57 -19.47
C ALA A 26 3.93 -13.90 -19.53
N ARG A 27 4.21 -13.10 -20.56
CA ARG A 27 5.50 -12.42 -20.72
C ARG A 27 5.80 -11.67 -19.42
N ARG A 28 6.77 -12.18 -18.67
CA ARG A 28 7.14 -11.68 -17.36
C ARG A 28 7.90 -10.37 -17.53
N PRO A 29 7.52 -9.28 -16.84
CA PRO A 29 8.36 -8.09 -16.80
C PRO A 29 9.66 -8.48 -16.09
N LYS A 30 10.75 -8.55 -16.85
CA LYS A 30 12.12 -8.70 -16.34
C LYS A 30 12.77 -7.35 -16.02
N ALA A 31 12.03 -6.26 -16.11
CA ALA A 31 12.61 -4.93 -16.06
C ALA A 31 12.71 -4.47 -14.60
N GLU A 32 13.92 -4.10 -14.17
CA GLU A 32 14.10 -3.16 -13.08
C GLU A 32 13.23 -1.93 -13.35
N PHE A 33 12.66 -1.33 -12.29
CA PHE A 33 11.90 -0.10 -12.42
C PHE A 33 12.73 0.99 -13.13
N THR A 34 12.29 1.41 -14.32
CA THR A 34 12.99 2.42 -15.14
C THR A 34 12.36 3.83 -15.04
N GLY A 35 11.36 3.99 -14.18
CA GLY A 35 10.51 5.19 -14.10
C GLY A 35 9.19 5.07 -14.84
N PHE A 36 8.33 6.08 -14.69
CA PHE A 36 7.00 6.16 -15.27
C PHE A 36 6.98 7.00 -16.56
N THR A 37 5.92 6.82 -17.36
CA THR A 37 5.60 7.70 -18.48
C THR A 37 4.37 8.53 -18.10
N TYR A 38 4.52 9.85 -18.08
CA TYR A 38 3.44 10.76 -17.78
C TYR A 38 2.76 11.25 -19.06
N HIS A 39 1.44 11.22 -19.09
CA HIS A 39 0.63 11.69 -20.21
C HIS A 39 -0.17 12.92 -19.79
N GLN A 40 -0.04 14.01 -20.54
CA GLN A 40 -0.91 15.16 -20.36
C GLN A 40 -2.22 14.90 -21.11
N MET A 41 -3.33 14.84 -20.37
CA MET A 41 -4.67 14.78 -20.94
C MET A 41 -5.29 16.18 -20.98
N GLN A 42 -5.94 16.53 -22.09
CA GLN A 42 -6.84 17.67 -22.12
C GLN A 42 -8.11 17.32 -21.33
N LEU A 43 -8.72 18.29 -20.65
CA LEU A 43 -9.95 17.98 -19.92
C LEU A 43 -11.02 17.63 -20.97
N PRO A 44 -11.76 16.51 -20.79
CA PRO A 44 -12.71 16.04 -21.80
C PRO A 44 -13.80 17.04 -22.18
N PHE A 45 -13.99 18.07 -21.35
CA PHE A 45 -15.05 19.05 -21.46
C PHE A 45 -14.55 20.50 -21.57
N ASP A 46 -13.27 20.71 -21.95
CA ASP A 46 -12.68 22.05 -22.10
C ASP A 46 -13.46 22.98 -23.06
N SER A 47 -14.22 22.40 -24.00
CA SER A 47 -15.04 23.13 -24.96
C SER A 47 -16.48 23.42 -24.49
N MET A 48 -16.87 22.98 -23.29
CA MET A 48 -18.23 23.10 -22.75
C MET A 48 -18.29 24.15 -21.62
N THR A 49 -19.41 24.85 -21.47
CA THR A 49 -19.64 25.70 -20.30
C THR A 49 -19.89 24.87 -19.06
N GLU A 50 -19.68 25.43 -17.86
CA GLU A 50 -19.92 24.74 -16.59
C GLU A 50 -21.36 24.17 -16.50
N ASP A 51 -22.36 24.93 -16.95
CA ASP A 51 -23.76 24.48 -16.99
C ASP A 51 -23.97 23.30 -17.95
N GLN A 52 -23.34 23.33 -19.13
CA GLN A 52 -23.42 22.22 -20.09
C GLN A 52 -22.77 20.95 -19.54
N VAL A 53 -21.65 21.08 -18.84
CA VAL A 53 -20.99 19.95 -18.17
C VAL A 53 -21.88 19.38 -17.08
N VAL A 54 -22.48 20.23 -16.24
CA VAL A 54 -23.38 19.79 -15.18
C VAL A 54 -24.63 19.10 -15.76
N GLU A 55 -25.23 19.64 -16.82
CA GLU A 55 -26.38 19.01 -17.48
C GLU A 55 -26.03 17.63 -18.06
N LEU A 56 -24.86 17.51 -18.69
CA LEU A 56 -24.36 16.21 -19.18
C LEU A 56 -24.15 15.22 -18.03
N ILE A 57 -23.52 15.64 -16.93
CA ILE A 57 -23.28 14.81 -15.73
C ILE A 57 -24.61 14.37 -15.11
N LYS A 58 -25.59 15.28 -14.98
CA LYS A 58 -26.95 14.97 -14.50
C LYS A 58 -27.61 13.90 -15.37
N LYS A 59 -27.55 14.07 -16.69
CA LYS A 59 -28.15 13.13 -17.66
C LYS A 59 -27.50 11.74 -17.55
N LEU A 60 -26.18 11.68 -17.53
CA LEU A 60 -25.44 10.42 -17.33
C LEU A 60 -25.83 9.74 -16.01
N GLY A 61 -25.91 10.52 -14.93
CA GLY A 61 -26.35 10.01 -13.62
C GLY A 61 -27.76 9.43 -13.65
N ALA A 62 -28.70 10.07 -14.35
CA ALA A 62 -30.06 9.56 -14.50
C ALA A 62 -30.11 8.24 -15.31
N GLU A 63 -29.33 8.14 -16.38
CA GLU A 63 -29.18 6.90 -17.16
C GLU A 63 -28.61 5.77 -16.30
N PHE A 64 -27.55 6.03 -15.53
CA PHE A 64 -27.00 5.04 -14.60
C PHE A 64 -27.95 4.67 -13.46
N ASN A 65 -28.80 5.60 -12.99
CA ASN A 65 -29.83 5.29 -12.00
C ASN A 65 -30.88 4.32 -12.54
N GLN A 66 -31.30 4.50 -13.80
CA GLN A 66 -32.23 3.57 -14.46
C GLN A 66 -31.57 2.20 -14.70
N GLN A 67 -30.31 2.19 -15.15
CA GLN A 67 -29.53 0.97 -15.32
C GLN A 67 -29.38 0.21 -14.00
N PHE A 68 -29.04 0.91 -12.91
CA PHE A 68 -28.93 0.33 -11.57
C PHE A 68 -30.23 -0.34 -11.15
N THR A 69 -31.36 0.39 -11.22
CA THR A 69 -32.67 -0.12 -10.80
C THR A 69 -33.04 -1.39 -11.56
N THR A 70 -32.90 -1.37 -12.88
CA THR A 70 -33.26 -2.51 -13.75
C THR A 70 -32.34 -3.71 -13.51
N SER A 71 -31.03 -3.48 -13.49
CA SER A 71 -30.03 -4.55 -13.34
C SER A 71 -30.05 -5.14 -11.93
N PHE A 72 -30.35 -4.34 -10.91
CA PHE A 72 -30.40 -4.80 -9.53
C PHE A 72 -31.62 -5.68 -9.28
N GLU A 73 -32.80 -5.30 -9.79
CA GLU A 73 -33.99 -6.16 -9.77
C GLU A 73 -33.76 -7.48 -10.53
N ALA A 74 -33.07 -7.41 -11.69
CA ALA A 74 -32.72 -8.60 -12.45
C ALA A 74 -31.78 -9.52 -11.67
N LEU A 75 -30.74 -8.97 -11.06
CA LEU A 75 -29.79 -9.72 -10.22
C LEU A 75 -30.50 -10.39 -9.05
N GLN A 76 -31.35 -9.66 -8.31
CA GLN A 76 -32.13 -10.20 -7.18
C GLN A 76 -33.03 -11.38 -7.56
N LYS A 77 -33.58 -11.38 -8.78
CA LYS A 77 -34.36 -12.52 -9.30
C LYS A 77 -33.46 -13.67 -9.73
N GLN A 78 -32.38 -13.37 -10.45
CA GLN A 78 -31.55 -14.39 -11.07
C GLN A 78 -30.76 -15.20 -10.04
N ILE A 79 -30.33 -14.59 -8.92
CA ILE A 79 -29.61 -15.31 -7.87
C ILE A 79 -30.39 -16.51 -7.30
N LEU A 80 -31.73 -16.50 -7.38
CA LEU A 80 -32.58 -17.59 -6.90
C LEU A 80 -32.59 -18.81 -7.84
N THR A 81 -32.07 -18.68 -9.06
CA THR A 81 -32.15 -19.70 -10.12
C THR A 81 -31.01 -20.73 -10.08
N VAL A 82 -30.01 -20.54 -9.23
CA VAL A 82 -28.82 -21.39 -9.10
C VAL A 82 -28.44 -21.62 -7.63
N ASP A 83 -27.63 -22.65 -7.36
CA ASP A 83 -27.04 -22.90 -6.05
C ASP A 83 -26.02 -21.79 -5.69
N PRO A 84 -26.18 -21.12 -4.53
CA PRO A 84 -25.40 -19.93 -4.19
C PRO A 84 -23.91 -20.20 -4.02
N CYS A 85 -23.55 -21.36 -3.43
CA CYS A 85 -22.15 -21.72 -3.20
C CYS A 85 -21.45 -22.04 -4.52
N SER A 86 -22.14 -22.73 -5.44
CA SER A 86 -21.62 -22.98 -6.78
C SER A 86 -21.35 -21.67 -7.52
N LEU A 87 -22.29 -20.71 -7.51
CA LEU A 87 -22.11 -19.41 -8.15
C LEU A 87 -20.91 -18.64 -7.58
N LEU A 88 -20.82 -18.53 -6.25
CA LEU A 88 -19.71 -17.83 -5.60
C LEU A 88 -18.37 -18.51 -5.87
N SER A 89 -18.33 -19.84 -6.01
CA SER A 89 -17.09 -20.55 -6.35
C SER A 89 -16.56 -20.21 -7.76
N PHE A 90 -17.44 -19.91 -8.72
CA PHE A 90 -17.01 -19.40 -10.04
C PHE A 90 -16.35 -18.03 -9.90
N PHE A 91 -16.95 -17.08 -9.19
CA PHE A 91 -16.34 -15.77 -8.95
C PHE A 91 -15.00 -15.88 -8.20
N SER A 92 -14.93 -16.77 -7.21
CA SER A 92 -13.72 -16.98 -6.41
C SER A 92 -12.57 -17.55 -7.26
N TYR A 93 -12.87 -18.55 -8.10
CA TYR A 93 -11.88 -19.22 -8.92
C TYR A 93 -11.51 -18.42 -10.18
N TYR A 94 -12.49 -17.84 -10.86
CA TYR A 94 -12.29 -17.15 -12.14
C TYR A 94 -12.11 -15.67 -12.04
N ASP A 95 -12.54 -14.99 -10.97
CA ASP A 95 -12.40 -13.55 -10.79
C ASP A 95 -11.33 -13.18 -9.73
N LEU A 96 -11.28 -13.90 -8.60
CA LEU A 96 -10.36 -13.58 -7.49
C LEU A 96 -9.03 -14.35 -7.49
N THR A 97 -8.84 -15.31 -8.39
CA THR A 97 -7.57 -16.06 -8.50
C THR A 97 -6.78 -15.58 -9.72
N THR A 98 -5.54 -15.12 -9.49
CA THR A 98 -4.63 -14.68 -10.55
C THR A 98 -3.35 -15.49 -10.59
N SER A 99 -2.60 -15.39 -11.69
CA SER A 99 -1.23 -15.92 -11.71
C SER A 99 -0.30 -14.92 -11.02
N PRO A 100 0.77 -15.40 -10.37
CA PRO A 100 1.75 -14.53 -9.73
C PRO A 100 2.22 -13.39 -10.61
N GLY A 101 2.24 -12.16 -10.07
CA GLY A 101 2.62 -10.94 -10.77
C GLY A 101 1.62 -10.43 -11.82
N VAL A 102 0.37 -10.92 -11.81
CA VAL A 102 -0.72 -10.41 -12.67
C VAL A 102 -1.80 -9.77 -11.80
N SER A 103 -2.01 -8.47 -11.98
CA SER A 103 -3.15 -7.75 -11.38
C SER A 103 -4.20 -7.44 -12.43
N ARG A 104 -5.44 -7.88 -12.16
CA ARG A 104 -6.57 -7.77 -13.10
C ARG A 104 -7.11 -6.38 -13.24
N GLU A 105 -6.94 -5.56 -12.21
CA GLU A 105 -7.22 -4.12 -12.23
C GLU A 105 -6.58 -3.43 -13.43
N TRP A 106 -5.47 -3.98 -13.93
CA TRP A 106 -4.70 -3.40 -15.03
C TRP A 106 -4.76 -4.20 -16.33
N THR A 107 -5.03 -5.51 -16.27
CA THR A 107 -5.06 -6.36 -17.46
C THR A 107 -6.44 -6.51 -18.08
N GLU A 108 -7.51 -6.14 -17.37
CA GLU A 108 -8.89 -6.31 -17.82
C GLU A 108 -9.66 -4.99 -17.84
N GLU A 109 -10.56 -4.87 -18.80
CA GLU A 109 -11.54 -3.78 -18.86
C GLU A 109 -12.70 -4.13 -17.91
N ASN A 110 -12.90 -3.32 -16.87
CA ASN A 110 -13.91 -3.49 -15.82
C ASN A 110 -13.84 -4.86 -15.09
N PRO A 111 -12.75 -5.19 -14.39
CA PRO A 111 -12.62 -6.47 -13.71
C PRO A 111 -13.64 -6.63 -12.58
N ILE A 112 -14.01 -7.87 -12.30
CA ILE A 112 -14.64 -8.19 -11.02
C ILE A 112 -13.56 -8.20 -9.94
N LEU A 113 -13.74 -7.37 -8.90
CA LEU A 113 -12.85 -7.26 -7.76
C LEU A 113 -13.50 -7.83 -6.51
N GLN A 114 -12.72 -7.93 -5.44
CA GLN A 114 -13.13 -8.56 -4.19
C GLN A 114 -14.46 -8.02 -3.64
N HIS A 115 -14.63 -6.70 -3.65
CA HIS A 115 -15.82 -6.04 -3.12
C HIS A 115 -17.11 -6.36 -3.89
N HIS A 116 -17.00 -6.72 -5.18
CA HIS A 116 -18.15 -7.19 -5.95
C HIS A 116 -18.62 -8.58 -5.46
N VAL A 117 -17.68 -9.46 -5.14
CA VAL A 117 -17.97 -10.80 -4.64
C VAL A 117 -18.47 -10.75 -3.20
N GLU A 118 -17.93 -9.86 -2.36
CA GLU A 118 -18.45 -9.55 -1.02
C GLU A 118 -19.91 -9.07 -1.09
N PHE A 119 -20.22 -8.14 -2.01
CA PHE A 119 -21.58 -7.67 -2.24
C PHE A 119 -22.52 -8.81 -2.65
N LEU A 120 -22.11 -9.64 -3.61
CA LEU A 120 -22.89 -10.80 -4.04
C LEU A 120 -23.13 -11.79 -2.90
N GLN A 121 -22.09 -12.08 -2.10
CA GLN A 121 -22.22 -12.92 -0.90
C GLN A 121 -23.25 -12.36 0.08
N GLY A 122 -23.16 -11.06 0.39
CA GLY A 122 -24.12 -10.38 1.27
C GLY A 122 -25.55 -10.44 0.73
N LEU A 123 -25.72 -10.27 -0.59
CA LEU A 123 -27.03 -10.33 -1.25
C LEU A 123 -27.64 -11.74 -1.19
N LEU A 124 -26.83 -12.77 -1.40
CA LEU A 124 -27.25 -14.17 -1.29
C LEU A 124 -27.66 -14.52 0.15
N LEU A 125 -26.91 -14.02 1.15
CA LEU A 125 -27.21 -14.24 2.57
C LEU A 125 -28.51 -13.56 3.05
N GLN A 126 -29.13 -12.70 2.24
CA GLN A 126 -30.46 -12.15 2.55
C GLN A 126 -31.58 -13.16 2.31
N GLN A 127 -31.35 -14.16 1.47
CA GLN A 127 -32.35 -15.15 1.09
C GLN A 127 -32.22 -16.41 1.93
N SER A 128 -33.34 -17.08 2.21
CA SER A 128 -33.31 -18.38 2.89
C SER A 128 -32.77 -19.47 1.97
N GLN A 129 -32.12 -20.48 2.54
CA GLN A 129 -31.54 -21.60 1.78
C GLN A 129 -32.57 -22.28 0.86
N ASP A 130 -33.82 -22.41 1.31
CA ASP A 130 -34.90 -23.08 0.56
C ASP A 130 -35.42 -22.24 -0.63
N SER A 131 -35.07 -20.96 -0.71
CA SER A 131 -35.46 -20.09 -1.83
C SER A 131 -34.63 -20.32 -3.09
N PHE A 132 -33.46 -20.96 -2.96
CA PHE A 132 -32.57 -21.21 -4.08
C PHE A 132 -32.90 -22.49 -4.84
N SER A 133 -32.72 -22.45 -6.15
CA SER A 133 -32.65 -23.64 -6.98
C SER A 133 -31.45 -24.51 -6.58
N ARG A 134 -31.62 -25.84 -6.62
CA ARG A 134 -30.52 -26.79 -6.44
C ARG A 134 -29.67 -26.97 -7.70
N LYS A 135 -30.02 -26.30 -8.80
CA LYS A 135 -29.25 -26.33 -10.06
C LYS A 135 -27.87 -25.68 -9.82
N PRO A 136 -26.75 -26.36 -10.06
CA PRO A 136 -25.45 -25.72 -10.00
C PRO A 136 -25.33 -24.63 -11.06
N ALA A 137 -24.57 -23.56 -10.75
CA ALA A 137 -24.20 -22.56 -11.73
C ALA A 137 -23.37 -23.22 -12.86
N LEU A 138 -23.69 -22.86 -14.10
CA LEU A 138 -22.95 -23.29 -15.29
C LEU A 138 -22.17 -22.10 -15.87
N PRO A 139 -21.17 -22.34 -16.75
CA PRO A 139 -20.37 -21.26 -17.34
C PRO A 139 -21.20 -20.16 -18.03
N GLN A 140 -22.33 -20.51 -18.66
CA GLN A 140 -23.24 -19.52 -19.25
C GLN A 140 -23.91 -18.64 -18.19
N ASP A 141 -24.33 -19.23 -17.06
CA ASP A 141 -24.95 -18.51 -15.96
C ASP A 141 -23.91 -17.53 -15.38
N PHE A 142 -22.65 -17.99 -15.22
CA PHE A 142 -21.55 -17.16 -14.72
C PHE A 142 -21.30 -15.91 -15.58
N VAL A 143 -21.29 -16.02 -16.92
CA VAL A 143 -21.10 -14.86 -17.81
C VAL A 143 -22.21 -13.83 -17.62
N GLU A 144 -23.46 -14.27 -17.53
CA GLU A 144 -24.62 -13.39 -17.31
C GLU A 144 -24.55 -12.72 -15.92
N PHE A 145 -24.28 -13.50 -14.86
CA PHE A 145 -24.12 -12.95 -13.51
C PHE A 145 -22.96 -11.96 -13.42
N ARG A 146 -21.83 -12.25 -14.07
CA ARG A 146 -20.67 -11.37 -14.10
C ARG A 146 -21.03 -10.00 -14.66
N GLN A 147 -21.75 -9.98 -15.79
CA GLN A 147 -22.22 -8.74 -16.41
C GLN A 147 -23.20 -7.99 -15.49
N LEU A 148 -24.18 -8.67 -14.89
CA LEU A 148 -25.15 -8.05 -13.99
C LEU A 148 -24.48 -7.45 -12.74
N VAL A 149 -23.53 -8.16 -12.15
CA VAL A 149 -22.78 -7.65 -10.99
C VAL A 149 -22.02 -6.38 -11.37
N GLN A 150 -21.35 -6.35 -12.53
CA GLN A 150 -20.67 -5.15 -13.05
C GLN A 150 -21.65 -3.98 -13.27
N ASP A 151 -22.80 -4.24 -13.89
CA ASP A 151 -23.80 -3.21 -14.18
C ASP A 151 -24.41 -2.63 -12.91
N VAL A 152 -24.67 -3.49 -11.91
CA VAL A 152 -25.19 -3.09 -10.60
C VAL A 152 -24.17 -2.25 -9.83
N THR A 153 -22.91 -2.69 -9.74
CA THR A 153 -21.91 -1.99 -8.93
C THR A 153 -21.50 -0.66 -9.56
N ARG A 154 -21.30 -0.65 -10.89
CA ARG A 154 -21.06 0.58 -11.66
C ARG A 154 -22.26 1.53 -11.60
N GLY A 155 -23.47 1.02 -11.77
CA GLY A 155 -24.69 1.81 -11.68
C GLY A 155 -24.86 2.45 -10.30
N PHE A 156 -24.56 1.72 -9.22
CA PHE A 156 -24.64 2.24 -7.85
C PHE A 156 -23.68 3.42 -7.61
N GLN A 157 -22.45 3.35 -8.13
CA GLN A 157 -21.47 4.42 -8.03
C GLN A 157 -21.89 5.63 -8.87
N MET A 158 -22.26 5.40 -10.13
CA MET A 158 -22.49 6.47 -11.10
C MET A 158 -23.87 7.14 -10.98
N ARG A 159 -24.89 6.50 -10.40
CA ARG A 159 -26.24 7.09 -10.24
C ARG A 159 -26.24 8.40 -9.45
N ARG A 160 -25.26 8.59 -8.56
CA ARG A 160 -25.14 9.79 -7.71
C ARG A 160 -24.69 11.03 -8.49
N LEU A 161 -24.19 10.87 -9.71
CA LEU A 161 -23.96 11.98 -10.64
C LEU A 161 -25.26 12.74 -10.95
N ALA A 162 -26.43 12.11 -10.78
CA ALA A 162 -27.73 12.77 -10.93
C ALA A 162 -27.96 13.87 -9.88
N LEU A 163 -27.21 13.86 -8.77
CA LEU A 163 -27.27 14.87 -7.71
C LEU A 163 -26.43 16.11 -8.02
N ALA A 164 -25.63 16.11 -9.10
CA ALA A 164 -24.88 17.29 -9.50
C ALA A 164 -25.87 18.43 -9.78
N ASP A 165 -25.64 19.64 -9.27
CA ASP A 165 -26.44 20.81 -9.61
C ASP A 165 -25.57 22.07 -9.64
N SER A 166 -25.69 22.89 -10.70
CA SER A 166 -24.85 24.07 -10.88
C SER A 166 -25.25 25.21 -9.94
N SER A 167 -26.49 25.17 -9.45
CA SER A 167 -26.98 26.10 -8.42
C SER A 167 -26.44 25.78 -7.01
N THR A 168 -25.88 24.58 -6.79
CA THR A 168 -25.31 24.17 -5.51
C THR A 168 -24.04 24.99 -5.20
N PRO A 169 -23.90 25.55 -3.99
CA PRO A 169 -22.68 26.26 -3.58
C PRO A 169 -21.41 25.44 -3.82
N VAL A 170 -20.32 26.09 -4.23
CA VAL A 170 -19.03 25.44 -4.54
C VAL A 170 -18.56 24.52 -3.42
N GLU A 171 -18.59 24.98 -2.17
CA GLU A 171 -18.21 24.18 -0.99
C GLU A 171 -19.04 22.90 -0.87
N GLU A 172 -20.35 22.98 -1.11
CA GLU A 172 -21.24 21.82 -1.05
C GLU A 172 -20.98 20.85 -2.21
N ARG A 173 -20.64 21.35 -3.40
CA ARG A 173 -20.21 20.51 -4.54
C ARG A 173 -18.90 19.78 -4.23
N GLN A 174 -17.91 20.47 -3.65
CA GLN A 174 -16.64 19.85 -3.23
C GLN A 174 -16.85 18.82 -2.12
N ARG A 175 -17.77 19.10 -1.19
CA ARG A 175 -18.15 18.15 -0.16
C ARG A 175 -18.75 16.87 -0.73
N ILE A 176 -19.69 16.96 -1.68
CA ILE A 176 -20.28 15.79 -2.33
C ILE A 176 -19.19 14.97 -3.03
N ARG A 177 -18.32 15.61 -3.83
CA ARG A 177 -17.21 14.95 -4.52
C ARG A 177 -16.27 14.21 -3.56
N THR A 178 -15.88 14.88 -2.48
CA THR A 178 -15.00 14.31 -1.46
C THR A 178 -15.66 13.10 -0.79
N LEU A 179 -16.94 13.18 -0.43
CA LEU A 179 -17.67 12.07 0.18
C LEU A 179 -17.83 10.87 -0.76
N GLU A 180 -18.03 11.09 -2.06
CA GLU A 180 -18.08 9.98 -3.03
C GLU A 180 -16.72 9.34 -3.22
N SER A 181 -15.63 10.11 -3.22
CA SER A 181 -14.27 9.54 -3.24
C SER A 181 -14.03 8.62 -2.05
N ILE A 182 -14.45 9.00 -0.84
CA ILE A 182 -14.31 8.17 0.37
C ILE A 182 -15.07 6.85 0.25
N ARG A 183 -16.24 6.88 -0.39
CA ARG A 183 -17.06 5.68 -0.61
C ARG A 183 -16.44 4.76 -1.63
N ILE A 184 -15.87 5.31 -2.70
CA ILE A 184 -15.10 4.55 -3.68
C ILE A 184 -13.90 3.89 -3.00
N ASP A 185 -13.14 4.64 -2.19
CA ASP A 185 -12.00 4.10 -1.43
C ASP A 185 -12.44 2.96 -0.50
N THR A 186 -13.55 3.12 0.21
CA THR A 186 -14.11 2.07 1.08
C THR A 186 -14.48 0.80 0.32
N GLN A 187 -14.87 0.91 -0.96
CA GLN A 187 -15.21 -0.22 -1.82
C GLN A 187 -13.99 -0.84 -2.49
N ALA A 188 -13.12 -0.02 -3.08
CA ALA A 188 -12.07 -0.48 -3.97
C ALA A 188 -10.78 -0.80 -3.21
N ILE A 189 -10.41 0.00 -2.21
CA ILE A 189 -9.17 -0.19 -1.48
C ILE A 189 -9.35 -1.37 -0.51
N ARG A 190 -8.54 -2.40 -0.71
CA ARG A 190 -8.53 -3.63 0.08
C ARG A 190 -7.12 -3.84 0.61
N ASN A 191 -7.03 -4.28 1.86
CA ASN A 191 -5.83 -4.32 2.70
C ASN A 191 -5.26 -2.94 3.02
N TRP A 192 -4.90 -2.72 4.29
CA TRP A 192 -4.24 -1.49 4.76
C TRP A 192 -2.71 -1.66 4.85
N GLY A 193 -2.18 -2.76 4.34
CA GLY A 193 -0.76 -3.12 4.30
C GLY A 193 -0.56 -4.48 3.64
N TYR A 194 0.68 -4.90 3.43
CA TYR A 194 0.96 -6.22 2.83
C TYR A 194 0.67 -7.38 3.81
N PRO A 195 0.38 -8.61 3.34
CA PRO A 195 -0.08 -9.71 4.21
C PRO A 195 0.82 -10.00 5.42
N GLN A 196 2.15 -10.03 5.22
CA GLN A 196 3.10 -10.27 6.33
C GLN A 196 3.14 -9.11 7.33
N GLN A 197 2.91 -7.90 6.84
CA GLN A 197 2.86 -6.70 7.66
C GLN A 197 1.59 -6.67 8.52
N ILE A 198 0.44 -6.95 7.91
CA ILE A 198 -0.84 -7.12 8.61
C ILE A 198 -0.71 -8.19 9.69
N ARG A 199 -0.16 -9.37 9.35
CA ARG A 199 0.12 -10.45 10.30
C ARG A 199 0.95 -9.97 11.49
N ARG A 200 2.06 -9.27 11.23
CA ARG A 200 2.99 -8.79 12.26
C ARG A 200 2.32 -7.77 13.18
N ILE A 201 1.63 -6.77 12.61
CA ILE A 201 0.99 -5.69 13.36
C ILE A 201 -0.13 -6.25 14.24
N VAL A 202 -1.04 -7.06 13.68
CA VAL A 202 -2.14 -7.62 14.47
C VAL A 202 -1.61 -8.58 15.54
N SER A 203 -0.66 -9.46 15.20
CA SER A 203 -0.04 -10.34 16.22
C SER A 203 0.62 -9.52 17.33
N GLY A 204 1.33 -8.44 16.98
CA GLY A 204 1.98 -7.54 17.93
C GLY A 204 0.99 -6.85 18.88
N LEU A 205 -0.16 -6.42 18.38
CA LEU A 205 -1.23 -5.80 19.17
C LEU A 205 -1.74 -6.72 20.28
N PHE A 206 -1.93 -8.02 19.98
CA PHE A 206 -2.49 -9.00 20.91
C PHE A 206 -1.46 -9.84 21.67
N SER A 207 -0.18 -9.81 21.27
CA SER A 207 0.89 -10.63 21.84
C SER A 207 0.96 -10.66 23.38
N ARG A 208 0.80 -9.50 24.04
CA ARG A 208 0.82 -9.39 25.52
C ARG A 208 -0.49 -9.83 26.20
N LEU A 209 -1.52 -10.11 25.41
CA LEU A 209 -2.83 -10.55 25.87
C LEU A 209 -3.09 -12.03 25.56
N ASP A 210 -2.26 -12.67 24.72
CA ASP A 210 -2.47 -14.05 24.28
C ASP A 210 -2.70 -15.01 25.45
N ASP A 211 -1.87 -14.97 26.49
CA ASP A 211 -2.01 -15.88 27.64
C ASP A 211 -3.36 -15.67 28.37
N ALA A 212 -3.80 -14.41 28.51
CA ALA A 212 -5.07 -14.07 29.15
C ALA A 212 -6.28 -14.40 28.26
N ILE A 213 -6.13 -14.31 26.93
CA ILE A 213 -7.15 -14.70 25.96
C ILE A 213 -7.27 -16.22 25.93
N GLU A 214 -6.15 -16.95 25.95
CA GLU A 214 -6.12 -18.41 25.99
C GLU A 214 -6.76 -18.96 27.26
N GLU A 215 -6.43 -18.40 28.43
CA GLU A 215 -7.05 -18.78 29.70
C GLU A 215 -8.58 -18.58 29.69
N LYS A 216 -9.05 -17.52 29.02
CA LYS A 216 -10.47 -17.12 29.07
C LYS A 216 -11.34 -17.74 27.97
N ILE A 217 -10.80 -17.86 26.77
CA ILE A 217 -11.52 -18.23 25.53
C ILE A 217 -11.05 -19.60 25.03
N GLY A 218 -9.85 -20.06 25.39
CA GLY A 218 -9.26 -21.32 24.92
C GLY A 218 -8.54 -21.23 23.58
N VAL A 219 -8.27 -20.00 23.10
CA VAL A 219 -7.52 -19.73 21.85
C VAL A 219 -6.45 -18.67 22.08
N ARG A 220 -5.32 -18.79 21.37
CA ARG A 220 -4.35 -17.70 21.20
C ARG A 220 -4.61 -16.95 19.90
N VAL A 221 -4.51 -15.62 19.93
CA VAL A 221 -4.70 -14.78 18.74
C VAL A 221 -3.62 -15.05 17.71
N ALA A 222 -2.35 -15.12 18.15
CA ALA A 222 -1.25 -15.44 17.24
C ALA A 222 -1.52 -16.74 16.45
N PHE A 223 -2.07 -17.76 17.11
CA PHE A 223 -2.38 -19.04 16.46
C PHE A 223 -3.62 -19.00 15.56
N LEU A 224 -4.63 -18.19 15.88
CA LEU A 224 -5.74 -17.93 14.97
C LEU A 224 -5.26 -17.26 13.68
N ILE A 225 -4.34 -16.29 13.79
CA ILE A 225 -3.74 -15.62 12.63
C ILE A 225 -2.98 -16.66 11.78
N GLU A 226 -2.07 -17.44 12.37
CA GLU A 226 -1.34 -18.49 11.66
C GLU A 226 -2.24 -19.52 11.00
N MET A 227 -3.32 -19.92 11.67
CA MET A 227 -4.31 -20.85 11.12
C MET A 227 -4.88 -20.30 9.82
N TRP A 228 -5.28 -19.04 9.76
CA TRP A 228 -5.83 -18.45 8.55
C TRP A 228 -4.81 -18.33 7.40
N PHE A 229 -3.55 -18.02 7.69
CA PHE A 229 -2.49 -18.09 6.67
C PHE A 229 -2.33 -19.50 6.11
N LYS A 230 -2.41 -20.54 6.94
CA LYS A 230 -2.41 -21.92 6.46
C LYS A 230 -3.69 -22.29 5.71
N ILE A 231 -4.85 -21.73 6.06
CA ILE A 231 -6.09 -21.94 5.29
C ILE A 231 -5.96 -21.34 3.88
N ILE A 232 -5.30 -20.19 3.73
CA ILE A 232 -4.94 -19.65 2.41
C ILE A 232 -4.10 -20.68 1.64
N ASP A 233 -3.06 -21.24 2.25
CA ASP A 233 -2.21 -22.28 1.62
C ASP A 233 -3.02 -23.54 1.23
N VAL A 234 -3.97 -23.96 2.08
CA VAL A 234 -4.84 -25.11 1.80
C VAL A 234 -5.72 -24.85 0.57
N VAL A 235 -6.34 -23.68 0.48
CA VAL A 235 -7.17 -23.32 -0.67
C VAL A 235 -6.32 -23.15 -1.93
N GLU A 236 -5.15 -22.51 -1.84
CA GLU A 236 -4.20 -22.41 -2.95
C GLU A 236 -3.79 -23.82 -3.44
N CYS A 237 -3.53 -24.75 -2.52
CA CYS A 237 -3.22 -26.13 -2.86
C CYS A 237 -4.38 -26.80 -3.61
N ARG A 238 -5.62 -26.65 -3.13
CA ARG A 238 -6.83 -27.21 -3.77
C ARG A 238 -7.08 -26.63 -5.16
N ILE A 239 -6.89 -25.31 -5.35
CA ILE A 239 -6.95 -24.64 -6.66
C ILE A 239 -5.92 -25.25 -7.61
N ASN A 240 -4.67 -25.36 -7.17
CA ASN A 240 -3.59 -25.91 -7.97
C ASN A 240 -3.81 -27.39 -8.31
N GLN A 241 -4.33 -28.19 -7.37
CA GLN A 241 -4.68 -29.58 -7.59
C GLN A 241 -5.78 -29.70 -8.65
N HIS A 242 -6.89 -28.97 -8.50
CA HIS A 242 -7.99 -28.95 -9.46
C HIS A 242 -7.48 -28.60 -10.87
N ARG A 243 -6.71 -27.52 -10.98
CA ARG A 243 -6.10 -27.10 -12.25
C ARG A 243 -5.21 -28.18 -12.85
N ASN A 244 -4.33 -28.79 -12.06
CA ASN A 244 -3.39 -29.82 -12.54
C ASN A 244 -4.09 -31.13 -12.95
N LEU A 245 -5.23 -31.46 -12.34
CA LEU A 245 -6.05 -32.61 -12.71
C LEU A 245 -6.71 -32.43 -14.08
N VAL A 246 -7.25 -31.24 -14.37
CA VAL A 246 -8.04 -30.97 -15.58
C VAL A 246 -7.16 -30.62 -16.79
N LEU A 247 -6.05 -29.91 -16.57
CA LEU A 247 -5.19 -29.37 -17.63
C LEU A 247 -4.68 -30.40 -18.65
N PRO A 248 -4.28 -31.64 -18.28
CA PRO A 248 -3.84 -32.65 -19.23
C PRO A 248 -4.90 -33.05 -20.26
N ALA A 249 -6.18 -33.08 -19.85
CA ALA A 249 -7.30 -33.37 -20.73
C ALA A 249 -7.57 -32.19 -21.68
N LEU A 250 -7.57 -30.95 -21.16
CA LEU A 250 -7.75 -29.74 -21.98
C LEU A 250 -6.62 -29.56 -23.01
N ARG A 251 -5.38 -29.89 -22.67
CA ARG A 251 -4.20 -29.82 -23.56
C ARG A 251 -4.06 -31.01 -24.51
N ALA A 252 -4.96 -32.00 -24.46
CA ALA A 252 -4.90 -33.13 -25.38
C ALA A 252 -5.09 -32.68 -26.84
N LYS A 253 -4.45 -33.39 -27.77
CA LYS A 253 -4.45 -33.06 -29.21
C LYS A 253 -5.59 -33.70 -30.00
N ASN A 254 -6.30 -34.66 -29.40
CA ASN A 254 -7.43 -35.38 -30.03
C ASN A 254 -8.44 -35.80 -28.96
N VAL A 255 -9.65 -36.15 -29.43
CA VAL A 255 -10.82 -36.52 -28.62
C VAL A 255 -10.53 -37.69 -27.70
N GLU A 256 -10.04 -38.81 -28.25
CA GLU A 256 -9.79 -40.04 -27.48
C GLU A 256 -8.81 -39.80 -26.31
N THR A 257 -7.73 -39.05 -26.57
CA THR A 257 -6.75 -38.72 -25.53
C THR A 257 -7.32 -37.77 -24.49
N ALA A 258 -8.18 -36.83 -24.89
CA ALA A 258 -8.85 -35.91 -23.96
C ALA A 258 -9.78 -36.68 -23.01
N ILE A 259 -10.64 -37.53 -23.56
CA ILE A 259 -11.57 -38.38 -22.80
C ILE A 259 -10.79 -39.30 -21.85
N LYS A 260 -9.80 -40.04 -22.35
CA LYS A 260 -8.99 -40.94 -21.52
C LYS A 260 -8.35 -40.21 -20.34
N ARG A 261 -7.72 -39.06 -20.58
CA ARG A 261 -7.08 -38.27 -19.52
C ARG A 261 -8.10 -37.71 -18.53
N TYR A 262 -9.29 -37.37 -19.00
CA TYR A 262 -10.35 -36.85 -18.15
C TYR A 262 -10.88 -37.92 -17.17
N TYR A 263 -11.18 -39.12 -17.67
CA TYR A 263 -11.57 -40.26 -16.82
C TYR A 263 -10.45 -40.73 -15.88
N GLN A 264 -9.19 -40.55 -16.26
CA GLN A 264 -8.05 -40.78 -15.35
C GLN A 264 -7.97 -39.74 -14.23
N ALA A 265 -8.38 -38.49 -14.49
CA ALA A 265 -8.37 -37.43 -13.50
C ALA A 265 -9.51 -37.57 -12.47
N PHE A 266 -10.62 -38.19 -12.89
CA PHE A 266 -11.82 -38.38 -12.07
C PHE A 266 -12.28 -39.85 -12.12
N PRO A 267 -11.61 -40.74 -11.38
CA PRO A 267 -11.92 -42.17 -11.37
C PRO A 267 -13.29 -42.48 -10.75
N GLU A 268 -13.93 -41.52 -10.08
CA GLU A 268 -15.24 -41.65 -9.47
C GLU A 268 -16.41 -41.55 -10.46
N PHE A 269 -16.16 -41.35 -11.75
CA PHE A 269 -17.21 -41.31 -12.76
C PHE A 269 -17.90 -42.68 -12.91
N ASN A 270 -19.23 -42.67 -12.92
CA ASN A 270 -20.05 -43.88 -13.10
C ASN A 270 -20.13 -44.33 -14.57
N SER A 271 -19.88 -43.44 -15.52
CA SER A 271 -19.87 -43.74 -16.97
C SER A 271 -18.51 -44.27 -17.44
N SER A 272 -18.47 -44.85 -18.62
CA SER A 272 -17.25 -45.32 -19.27
C SER A 272 -16.67 -44.25 -20.23
N PRO A 273 -15.35 -44.27 -20.50
CA PRO A 273 -14.75 -43.48 -21.58
C PRO A 273 -15.46 -43.67 -22.94
N GLU A 274 -15.94 -44.88 -23.20
CA GLU A 274 -16.68 -45.24 -24.40
C GLU A 274 -18.02 -44.49 -24.49
N ASP A 275 -18.74 -44.34 -23.37
CA ASP A 275 -20.02 -43.61 -23.34
C ASP A 275 -19.87 -42.15 -23.78
N LEU A 276 -18.80 -41.47 -23.30
CA LEU A 276 -18.53 -40.09 -23.69
C LEU A 276 -18.04 -39.99 -25.14
N LEU A 277 -17.31 -41.00 -25.61
CA LEU A 277 -16.83 -41.07 -26.99
C LEU A 277 -18.01 -41.26 -27.96
N ASP A 278 -18.99 -42.08 -27.59
CA ASP A 278 -20.19 -42.30 -28.39
C ASP A 278 -21.07 -41.05 -28.41
N LEU A 279 -21.24 -40.35 -27.29
CA LEU A 279 -21.91 -39.04 -27.26
C LEU A 279 -21.23 -38.01 -28.17
N VAL A 280 -19.89 -37.99 -28.20
CA VAL A 280 -19.13 -37.11 -29.11
C VAL A 280 -19.40 -37.45 -30.57
N LYS A 281 -19.47 -38.73 -30.94
CA LYS A 281 -19.78 -39.17 -32.31
C LYS A 281 -21.23 -38.87 -32.67
N GLU A 282 -22.19 -39.22 -31.81
CA GLU A 282 -23.63 -39.03 -32.03
C GLU A 282 -23.99 -37.56 -32.26
N ARG A 283 -23.38 -36.66 -31.47
CA ARG A 283 -23.63 -35.22 -31.57
C ARG A 283 -22.64 -34.49 -32.49
N ASN A 284 -21.75 -35.21 -33.15
CA ASN A 284 -20.72 -34.65 -34.04
C ASN A 284 -19.91 -33.50 -33.39
N LEU A 285 -19.50 -33.71 -32.13
CA LEU A 285 -18.81 -32.69 -31.33
C LEU A 285 -17.34 -32.56 -31.76
N SER A 286 -16.86 -31.33 -31.88
CA SER A 286 -15.45 -31.06 -32.09
C SER A 286 -14.63 -31.27 -30.81
N LEU A 287 -13.30 -31.30 -30.94
CA LEU A 287 -12.40 -31.31 -29.78
C LEU A 287 -12.61 -30.07 -28.89
N ASN A 288 -12.99 -28.92 -29.46
CA ASN A 288 -13.27 -27.71 -28.69
C ASN A 288 -14.58 -27.82 -27.92
N ASP A 289 -15.61 -28.43 -28.51
CA ASP A 289 -16.87 -28.69 -27.81
C ASP A 289 -16.66 -29.67 -26.65
N LEU A 290 -15.88 -30.74 -26.87
CA LEU A 290 -15.48 -31.64 -25.81
C LEU A 290 -14.69 -30.93 -24.70
N ARG A 291 -13.77 -30.02 -25.04
CA ARG A 291 -13.05 -29.22 -24.04
C ARG A 291 -14.02 -28.37 -23.22
N ALA A 292 -15.02 -27.76 -23.84
CA ALA A 292 -16.05 -26.99 -23.14
C ALA A 292 -16.88 -27.87 -22.20
N ILE A 293 -17.22 -29.10 -22.61
CA ILE A 293 -17.90 -30.08 -21.74
C ILE A 293 -17.02 -30.48 -20.55
N ILE A 294 -15.76 -30.85 -20.80
CA ILE A 294 -14.79 -31.24 -19.76
C ILE A 294 -14.64 -30.10 -18.75
N PHE A 295 -14.47 -28.88 -19.24
CA PHE A 295 -14.33 -27.66 -18.45
C PHE A 295 -15.57 -27.39 -17.60
N SER A 296 -16.76 -27.36 -18.22
CA SER A 296 -18.03 -27.13 -17.53
C SER A 296 -18.31 -28.20 -16.47
N HIS A 297 -18.02 -29.47 -16.75
CA HIS A 297 -18.24 -30.55 -15.80
C HIS A 297 -17.19 -30.59 -14.68
N SER A 298 -15.93 -30.22 -14.96
CA SER A 298 -14.93 -30.10 -13.89
C SER A 298 -15.32 -29.01 -12.90
N ASP A 299 -15.88 -27.90 -13.40
CA ASP A 299 -16.21 -26.73 -12.58
C ASP A 299 -17.31 -26.99 -11.55
N LEU A 300 -18.09 -28.07 -11.69
CA LEU A 300 -19.04 -28.52 -10.67
C LEU A 300 -18.37 -28.82 -9.32
N ARG A 301 -17.05 -29.02 -9.29
CA ARG A 301 -16.24 -29.27 -8.09
C ARG A 301 -15.60 -28.02 -7.49
N LEU A 302 -15.79 -26.83 -8.09
CA LEU A 302 -15.18 -25.59 -7.56
C LEU A 302 -15.69 -25.27 -6.15
N LYS A 303 -16.94 -25.62 -5.82
CA LYS A 303 -17.50 -25.47 -4.47
C LYS A 303 -16.65 -26.18 -3.41
N ASP A 304 -16.10 -27.35 -3.72
CA ASP A 304 -15.34 -28.17 -2.77
C ASP A 304 -14.01 -27.52 -2.38
N ILE A 305 -13.44 -26.71 -3.27
CA ILE A 305 -12.19 -25.97 -3.03
C ILE A 305 -12.36 -25.05 -1.81
N TYR A 306 -13.49 -24.36 -1.74
CA TYR A 306 -13.79 -23.31 -0.75
C TYR A 306 -14.66 -23.80 0.42
N THR A 307 -15.00 -25.09 0.45
CA THR A 307 -15.69 -25.72 1.58
C THR A 307 -14.67 -26.25 2.59
N LEU A 308 -14.72 -25.73 3.82
CA LEU A 308 -13.77 -25.98 4.89
C LEU A 308 -14.48 -26.63 6.07
N THR A 309 -13.96 -27.76 6.54
CA THR A 309 -14.50 -28.45 7.72
C THR A 309 -13.77 -28.03 8.99
N ILE A 310 -14.34 -28.31 10.16
CA ILE A 310 -13.70 -28.05 11.44
C ILE A 310 -12.33 -28.75 11.54
N GLU A 311 -12.19 -29.95 10.99
CA GLU A 311 -10.90 -30.67 10.94
C GLU A 311 -9.87 -29.89 10.11
N THR A 312 -10.30 -29.26 9.01
CA THR A 312 -9.41 -28.43 8.19
C THR A 312 -8.84 -27.26 9.01
N PHE A 313 -9.66 -26.64 9.88
CA PHE A 313 -9.22 -25.56 10.76
C PHE A 313 -8.35 -26.06 11.91
N VAL A 314 -8.70 -27.20 12.52
CA VAL A 314 -7.90 -27.82 13.59
C VAL A 314 -6.51 -28.21 13.09
N ASP A 315 -6.41 -28.81 11.89
CA ASP A 315 -5.13 -29.17 11.26
C ASP A 315 -4.29 -27.94 10.91
N ALA A 316 -4.95 -26.83 10.57
CA ALA A 316 -4.30 -25.55 10.34
C ALA A 316 -3.83 -24.88 11.65
N TYR A 317 -4.48 -25.15 12.79
CA TYR A 317 -4.09 -24.55 14.06
C TYR A 317 -2.68 -25.01 14.48
N PRO A 318 -1.76 -24.11 14.86
CA PRO A 318 -0.36 -24.47 15.19
C PRO A 318 -0.16 -25.46 16.34
N GLN A 319 -1.15 -25.67 17.19
CA GLN A 319 -1.08 -26.56 18.36
C GLN A 319 -2.34 -27.42 18.49
N ALA A 320 -2.35 -28.37 19.41
CA ALA A 320 -3.57 -29.13 19.71
C ALA A 320 -4.62 -28.17 20.31
N ILE A 321 -5.84 -28.25 19.79
CA ILE A 321 -6.97 -27.44 20.24
C ILE A 321 -8.24 -28.30 20.28
N ASP A 322 -9.12 -28.01 21.24
CA ASP A 322 -10.45 -28.60 21.28
C ASP A 322 -11.27 -28.11 20.07
N PRO A 323 -11.74 -29.03 19.19
CA PRO A 323 -12.57 -28.67 18.05
C PRO A 323 -13.80 -27.82 18.41
N GLU A 324 -14.42 -28.04 19.57
CA GLU A 324 -15.61 -27.27 19.98
C GLU A 324 -15.27 -25.82 20.33
N VAL A 325 -14.11 -25.57 20.94
CA VAL A 325 -13.63 -24.22 21.23
C VAL A 325 -13.38 -23.47 19.92
N LEU A 326 -12.71 -24.10 18.97
CA LEU A 326 -12.43 -23.47 17.67
C LEU A 326 -13.72 -23.24 16.87
N LYS A 327 -14.66 -24.20 16.89
CA LYS A 327 -15.97 -24.08 16.27
C LYS A 327 -16.76 -22.87 16.80
N ASN A 328 -16.73 -22.63 18.11
CA ASN A 328 -17.37 -21.45 18.70
C ASN A 328 -16.79 -20.13 18.16
N VAL A 329 -15.47 -20.07 17.97
CA VAL A 329 -14.81 -18.91 17.36
C VAL A 329 -15.20 -18.74 15.89
N LEU A 330 -15.18 -19.83 15.11
CA LEU A 330 -15.58 -19.80 13.69
C LEU A 330 -17.04 -19.36 13.53
N ASN A 331 -17.93 -19.77 14.43
CA ASN A 331 -19.34 -19.36 14.43
C ASN A 331 -19.54 -17.85 14.70
N ILE A 332 -18.63 -17.19 15.42
CA ILE A 332 -18.65 -15.72 15.55
C ILE A 332 -18.44 -15.06 14.18
N TRP A 333 -17.60 -15.67 13.34
CA TRP A 333 -17.25 -15.20 11.99
C TRP A 333 -18.14 -15.75 10.88
N ALA A 334 -19.23 -16.44 11.21
CA ALA A 334 -20.12 -17.06 10.25
C ALA A 334 -21.51 -16.40 10.19
N LEU A 335 -22.09 -16.44 9.00
CA LEU A 335 -23.50 -16.12 8.70
C LEU A 335 -24.17 -17.33 8.05
N SER A 336 -25.45 -17.52 8.31
CA SER A 336 -26.31 -18.49 7.63
C SER A 336 -27.19 -17.80 6.60
N PHE A 337 -27.65 -18.54 5.59
CA PHE A 337 -28.60 -18.02 4.61
C PHE A 337 -29.90 -17.57 5.29
N GLY A 338 -30.27 -16.30 5.12
CA GLY A 338 -31.44 -15.65 5.73
C GLY A 338 -31.10 -14.72 6.89
N ASP A 339 -29.87 -14.78 7.43
CA ASP A 339 -29.44 -13.92 8.54
C ASP A 339 -29.49 -12.42 8.17
N LEU A 340 -29.36 -12.08 6.88
CA LEU A 340 -29.40 -10.71 6.37
C LEU A 340 -30.74 -10.32 5.75
N SER A 341 -31.81 -11.07 5.99
CA SER A 341 -33.14 -10.86 5.41
C SER A 341 -33.76 -9.49 5.71
N THR A 342 -33.43 -8.90 6.86
CA THR A 342 -33.90 -7.55 7.26
C THR A 342 -32.91 -6.43 6.92
N TRP A 343 -31.73 -6.78 6.40
CA TRP A 343 -30.70 -5.81 6.06
C TRP A 343 -31.08 -5.04 4.79
N ASN A 344 -30.75 -3.75 4.74
CA ASN A 344 -30.96 -2.98 3.52
C ASN A 344 -29.92 -3.40 2.47
N SER A 345 -30.38 -3.91 1.32
CA SER A 345 -29.50 -4.42 0.27
C SER A 345 -28.53 -3.37 -0.28
N GLU A 346 -28.94 -2.09 -0.35
CA GLU A 346 -28.04 -1.01 -0.78
C GLU A 346 -26.96 -0.68 0.27
N HIS A 347 -27.17 -1.02 1.54
CA HIS A 347 -26.14 -0.82 2.57
C HIS A 347 -24.99 -1.81 2.43
N LEU A 348 -25.19 -2.94 1.72
CA LEU A 348 -24.14 -3.92 1.46
C LEU A 348 -22.96 -3.35 0.66
N PHE A 349 -23.17 -2.26 -0.08
CA PHE A 349 -22.09 -1.58 -0.82
C PHE A 349 -21.07 -0.87 0.06
N LEU A 350 -21.42 -0.47 1.29
CA LEU A 350 -20.59 0.39 2.14
C LEU A 350 -20.55 -0.02 3.62
N GLY A 351 -21.26 -1.07 3.99
CA GLY A 351 -21.34 -1.60 5.35
C GLY A 351 -21.81 -3.05 5.32
N ASN A 352 -21.03 -3.90 4.65
CA ASN A 352 -21.41 -5.30 4.42
C ASN A 352 -21.10 -6.14 5.67
N PRO A 353 -22.10 -6.84 6.25
CA PRO A 353 -21.87 -7.71 7.41
C PRO A 353 -20.84 -8.82 7.18
N VAL A 354 -20.61 -9.23 5.92
CA VAL A 354 -19.61 -10.26 5.58
C VAL A 354 -18.18 -9.85 5.94
N TRP A 355 -17.88 -8.55 6.07
CA TRP A 355 -16.56 -8.06 6.46
C TRP A 355 -16.14 -8.54 7.85
N GLN A 356 -17.09 -8.66 8.78
CA GLN A 356 -16.86 -9.19 10.13
C GLN A 356 -17.25 -10.67 10.25
N LYS A 357 -17.92 -11.21 9.22
CA LYS A 357 -18.42 -12.58 9.19
C LYS A 357 -18.23 -13.21 7.80
N PRO A 358 -16.98 -13.47 7.39
CA PRO A 358 -16.65 -13.90 6.03
C PRO A 358 -17.14 -15.32 5.70
N LEU A 359 -17.40 -16.15 6.71
CA LEU A 359 -17.81 -17.54 6.53
C LEU A 359 -19.32 -17.67 6.29
N ILE A 360 -19.71 -18.58 5.42
CA ILE A 360 -21.09 -19.06 5.32
C ILE A 360 -21.18 -20.38 6.06
N ASN A 361 -22.06 -20.45 7.05
CA ASN A 361 -22.38 -21.69 7.74
C ASN A 361 -23.26 -22.58 6.86
N LEU A 362 -22.80 -23.78 6.51
CA LEU A 362 -23.57 -24.75 5.72
C LEU A 362 -24.25 -25.77 6.64
N GLU A 363 -23.47 -26.39 7.51
CA GLU A 363 -23.85 -27.43 8.46
C GLU A 363 -22.95 -27.32 9.71
N ASP A 364 -23.26 -28.06 10.80
CA ASP A 364 -22.43 -28.01 12.00
C ASP A 364 -20.97 -28.40 11.68
N GLY A 365 -20.03 -27.48 11.92
CA GLY A 365 -18.62 -27.67 11.63
C GLY A 365 -18.24 -27.62 10.15
N VAL A 366 -19.14 -27.22 9.23
CA VAL A 366 -18.86 -27.09 7.80
C VAL A 366 -19.16 -25.67 7.31
N TYR A 367 -18.12 -25.01 6.81
CA TYR A 367 -18.16 -23.61 6.39
C TYR A 367 -17.79 -23.47 4.93
N PHE A 368 -18.38 -22.48 4.25
CA PHE A 368 -17.99 -22.07 2.90
C PHE A 368 -17.39 -20.67 2.95
N CYS A 369 -16.20 -20.49 2.36
CA CYS A 369 -15.50 -19.21 2.36
C CYS A 369 -15.11 -18.82 0.93
N PRO A 370 -15.95 -18.04 0.22
CA PRO A 370 -15.67 -17.69 -1.17
C PRO A 370 -14.51 -16.70 -1.31
N VAL A 371 -14.44 -15.73 -0.40
CA VAL A 371 -13.41 -14.69 -0.42
C VAL A 371 -12.38 -14.97 0.68
N ILE A 372 -11.47 -15.92 0.43
CA ILE A 372 -10.48 -16.35 1.43
C ILE A 372 -9.58 -15.19 1.91
N THR A 373 -9.23 -14.26 1.02
CA THR A 373 -8.40 -13.08 1.34
C THR A 373 -9.12 -12.03 2.18
N LEU A 374 -10.45 -12.12 2.37
CA LEU A 374 -11.24 -11.17 3.15
C LEU A 374 -10.76 -11.08 4.61
N PHE A 375 -10.25 -12.20 5.14
CA PHE A 375 -9.65 -12.25 6.47
C PHE A 375 -8.49 -11.26 6.64
N LEU A 376 -7.65 -11.05 5.62
CA LEU A 376 -6.52 -10.13 5.70
C LEU A 376 -6.98 -8.67 5.85
N ASN A 377 -8.04 -8.29 5.14
CA ASN A 377 -8.58 -6.93 5.17
C ASN A 377 -9.13 -6.54 6.55
N TYR A 378 -9.85 -7.48 7.17
CA TYR A 378 -10.63 -7.26 8.38
C TYR A 378 -10.07 -8.02 9.58
N LEU A 379 -8.78 -8.41 9.52
CA LEU A 379 -8.15 -9.26 10.52
C LEU A 379 -8.33 -8.71 11.95
N THR A 380 -8.04 -7.42 12.14
CA THR A 380 -8.22 -6.75 13.41
C THR A 380 -9.68 -6.82 13.88
N ASP A 381 -10.64 -6.54 13.00
CA ASP A 381 -12.08 -6.59 13.31
C ASP A 381 -12.53 -8.01 13.70
N LEU A 382 -12.01 -9.04 13.03
CA LEU A 382 -12.34 -10.45 13.30
C LEU A 382 -11.83 -10.90 14.68
N ILE A 383 -10.58 -10.55 15.02
CA ILE A 383 -10.04 -10.85 16.35
C ILE A 383 -10.78 -10.05 17.42
N GLU A 384 -11.09 -8.78 17.15
CA GLU A 384 -11.89 -7.97 18.07
C GLU A 384 -13.28 -8.56 18.31
N ALA A 385 -13.94 -9.14 17.31
CA ALA A 385 -15.24 -9.79 17.48
C ALA A 385 -15.17 -10.95 18.49
N VAL A 386 -14.03 -11.63 18.60
CA VAL A 386 -13.79 -12.70 19.59
C VAL A 386 -13.54 -12.14 20.98
N VAL A 387 -12.78 -11.04 21.09
CA VAL A 387 -12.37 -10.47 22.38
C VAL A 387 -13.43 -9.57 23.00
N LYS A 388 -14.20 -8.84 22.18
CA LYS A 388 -15.17 -7.81 22.61
C LYS A 388 -16.27 -8.30 23.57
N PRO A 389 -16.79 -9.54 23.47
CA PRO A 389 -17.70 -10.11 24.48
C PRO A 389 -17.07 -10.19 25.89
N HIS A 390 -15.74 -10.17 26.01
CA HIS A 390 -15.02 -10.21 27.27
C HIS A 390 -14.50 -8.81 27.63
N SER A 391 -15.32 -8.02 28.34
CA SER A 391 -15.07 -6.60 28.64
C SER A 391 -13.68 -6.29 29.21
N ASP A 392 -13.17 -7.15 30.10
CA ASP A 392 -11.87 -6.94 30.75
C ASP A 392 -10.70 -7.11 29.77
N LEU A 393 -10.77 -8.09 28.88
CA LEU A 393 -9.78 -8.30 27.83
C LEU A 393 -9.85 -7.18 26.79
N TYR A 394 -11.06 -6.80 26.39
CA TYR A 394 -11.28 -5.73 25.43
C TYR A 394 -10.75 -4.39 25.95
N LYS A 395 -10.94 -4.06 27.22
CA LYS A 395 -10.38 -2.86 27.85
C LYS A 395 -8.84 -2.88 27.85
N LYS A 396 -8.22 -4.02 28.19
CA LYS A 396 -6.75 -4.16 28.14
C LYS A 396 -6.21 -4.01 26.71
N TYR A 397 -6.93 -4.52 25.72
CA TYR A 397 -6.61 -4.33 24.31
C TYR A 397 -6.70 -2.86 23.89
N GLU A 398 -7.78 -2.15 24.23
CA GLU A 398 -7.92 -0.71 23.96
C GLU A 398 -6.75 0.10 24.56
N GLU A 399 -6.35 -0.18 25.80
CA GLU A 399 -5.21 0.46 26.45
C GLU A 399 -3.86 0.10 25.80
N ARG A 400 -3.75 -1.11 25.21
CA ARG A 400 -2.52 -1.57 24.54
C ARG A 400 -2.30 -0.88 23.19
N ARG A 401 -3.36 -0.56 22.43
CA ARG A 401 -3.26 0.01 21.07
C ARG A 401 -2.34 1.23 20.99
N GLY A 402 -2.50 2.20 21.90
CA GLY A 402 -1.65 3.40 21.95
C GLY A 402 -0.19 3.07 22.25
N LYS A 403 0.05 2.29 23.32
CA LYS A 403 1.40 1.86 23.71
C LYS A 403 2.10 1.03 22.64
N PHE A 404 1.36 0.19 21.92
CA PHE A 404 1.88 -0.58 20.81
C PHE A 404 2.33 0.33 19.68
N LEU A 405 1.49 1.28 19.26
CA LEU A 405 1.83 2.23 18.21
C LEU A 405 3.09 3.04 18.56
N GLU A 406 3.18 3.58 19.79
CA GLU A 406 4.37 4.31 20.26
C GLU A 406 5.64 3.44 20.24
N GLU A 407 5.54 2.17 20.65
CA GLU A 407 6.63 1.20 20.65
C GLU A 407 7.12 0.88 19.23
N GLU A 408 6.20 0.65 18.30
CA GLU A 408 6.52 0.37 16.90
C GLU A 408 7.13 1.57 16.19
N ILE A 409 6.57 2.78 16.35
CA ILE A 409 7.15 4.00 15.77
C ILE A 409 8.57 4.21 16.28
N TYR A 410 8.82 4.02 17.58
CA TYR A 410 10.18 4.09 18.13
C TYR A 410 11.12 3.10 17.44
N GLN A 411 10.72 1.84 17.27
CA GLN A 411 11.54 0.83 16.61
C GLN A 411 11.82 1.18 15.14
N LEU A 412 10.82 1.66 14.41
CA LEU A 412 10.97 2.07 13.02
C LEU A 412 11.98 3.20 12.85
N PHE A 413 11.87 4.27 13.65
CA PHE A 413 12.80 5.38 13.58
C PHE A 413 14.20 4.99 14.05
N HIS A 414 14.32 4.12 15.07
CA HIS A 414 15.61 3.64 15.54
C HIS A 414 16.34 2.81 14.48
N GLN A 415 15.62 1.98 13.72
CA GLN A 415 16.19 1.21 12.61
C GLN A 415 16.48 2.09 11.39
N ALA A 416 15.58 3.03 11.07
CA ALA A 416 15.72 3.93 9.94
C ALA A 416 16.90 4.92 10.09
N PHE A 417 17.16 5.38 11.32
CA PHE A 417 18.18 6.38 11.63
C PHE A 417 19.07 5.94 12.81
N PRO A 418 20.01 5.00 12.61
CA PRO A 418 20.84 4.47 13.70
C PRO A 418 21.72 5.50 14.41
N SER A 419 22.05 6.61 13.75
CA SER A 419 22.84 7.72 14.31
C SER A 419 22.00 8.78 15.01
N ALA A 420 20.66 8.70 14.93
CA ALA A 420 19.78 9.66 15.57
C ALA A 420 19.70 9.47 17.09
N ARG A 421 19.50 10.56 17.81
CA ARG A 421 19.07 10.51 19.21
C ARG A 421 17.55 10.55 19.26
N ILE A 422 16.95 9.54 19.87
CA ILE A 422 15.50 9.34 19.87
C ILE A 422 14.98 9.38 21.30
N TYR A 423 13.98 10.22 21.55
CA TYR A 423 13.41 10.49 22.86
C TYR A 423 11.92 10.17 22.83
N ARG A 424 11.45 9.36 23.78
CA ARG A 424 10.04 8.98 23.93
C ARG A 424 9.40 9.81 25.04
N GLY A 425 8.18 10.29 24.83
CA GLY A 425 7.39 11.01 25.83
C GLY A 425 8.10 12.25 26.34
N SER A 426 8.03 13.37 25.62
CA SER A 426 8.65 14.63 26.05
C SER A 426 7.59 15.59 26.60
N GLU A 427 7.44 15.65 27.93
CA GLU A 427 6.56 16.60 28.59
C GLU A 427 7.17 18.01 28.58
N TRP A 428 6.38 18.97 28.14
CA TRP A 428 6.77 20.37 28.05
C TRP A 428 5.62 21.28 28.48
N PHE A 429 5.98 22.46 29.01
CA PHE A 429 5.02 23.48 29.41
C PHE A 429 4.87 24.50 28.30
N ASP A 430 3.64 24.67 27.82
CA ASP A 430 3.32 25.69 26.84
C ASP A 430 3.02 27.02 27.54
N PRO A 431 3.88 28.05 27.40
CA PRO A 431 3.64 29.34 28.02
C PRO A 431 2.41 30.07 27.46
N ALA A 432 2.00 29.79 26.21
CA ALA A 432 0.87 30.45 25.58
C ALA A 432 -0.47 29.99 26.18
N THR A 433 -0.65 28.67 26.36
CA THR A 433 -1.88 28.11 26.95
C THR A 433 -1.81 27.87 28.46
N LYS A 434 -0.63 28.02 29.06
CA LYS A 434 -0.33 27.71 30.47
C LYS A 434 -0.69 26.27 30.87
N LYS A 435 -0.47 25.33 29.96
CA LYS A 435 -0.76 23.90 30.15
C LYS A 435 0.46 23.06 29.78
N SER A 436 0.58 21.91 30.42
CA SER A 436 1.57 20.91 30.03
C SER A 436 1.01 20.02 28.94
N PHE A 437 1.84 19.72 27.95
CA PHE A 437 1.58 18.76 26.89
C PHE A 437 2.73 17.77 26.83
N GLU A 438 2.52 16.69 26.10
CA GLU A 438 3.52 15.67 25.88
C GLU A 438 3.63 15.43 24.37
N ASN A 439 4.84 15.26 23.87
CA ASN A 439 5.08 14.75 22.53
C ASN A 439 5.46 13.26 22.60
N ASP A 440 4.90 12.45 21.70
CA ASP A 440 5.05 10.99 21.73
C ASP A 440 6.47 10.54 21.38
N LEU A 441 7.05 11.07 20.28
CA LEU A 441 8.41 10.75 19.86
C LEU A 441 9.12 11.96 19.24
N LEU A 442 10.34 12.23 19.71
CA LEU A 442 11.22 13.26 19.20
C LEU A 442 12.52 12.64 18.68
N VAL A 443 12.90 12.96 17.44
CA VAL A 443 14.08 12.38 16.79
C VAL A 443 15.04 13.50 16.36
N LEU A 444 16.21 13.57 16.97
CA LEU A 444 17.28 14.49 16.58
C LEU A 444 18.28 13.77 15.68
N LEU A 445 18.36 14.18 14.43
CA LEU A 445 19.25 13.63 13.41
C LEU A 445 20.06 14.77 12.79
N ASP A 446 21.34 14.87 13.15
CA ASP A 446 22.24 15.93 12.66
C ASP A 446 21.66 17.33 12.92
N SER A 447 21.28 18.09 11.90
CA SER A 447 20.64 19.41 12.03
C SER A 447 19.11 19.40 11.88
N TYR A 448 18.50 18.21 11.87
CA TYR A 448 17.06 18.00 11.74
C TYR A 448 16.45 17.50 13.04
N LEU A 449 15.27 18.01 13.36
CA LEU A 449 14.46 17.56 14.49
C LEU A 449 13.08 17.11 14.01
N LEU A 450 12.74 15.84 14.18
CA LEU A 450 11.45 15.31 13.78
C LEU A 450 10.55 15.21 15.02
N VAL A 451 9.41 15.89 14.96
CA VAL A 451 8.34 15.87 15.96
C VAL A 451 7.26 14.91 15.47
N VAL A 452 7.18 13.73 16.09
CA VAL A 452 6.29 12.65 15.68
C VAL A 452 5.19 12.45 16.72
N GLU A 453 3.94 12.40 16.25
CA GLU A 453 2.73 12.18 17.06
C GLU A 453 2.09 10.83 16.70
N ALA A 454 1.70 10.05 17.70
CA ALA A 454 1.10 8.72 17.54
C ALA A 454 -0.39 8.76 17.84
N LYS A 455 -1.25 8.25 16.94
CA LYS A 455 -2.71 8.25 17.12
C LYS A 455 -3.35 6.90 16.80
N SER A 456 -3.95 6.28 17.81
CA SER A 456 -4.55 4.93 17.72
C SER A 456 -6.09 4.92 17.63
N GLY A 457 -6.70 6.08 17.34
CA GLY A 457 -8.15 6.23 17.28
C GLY A 457 -8.80 5.40 16.17
N ARG A 458 -9.92 4.73 16.49
CA ARG A 458 -10.64 3.84 15.57
C ARG A 458 -11.48 4.60 14.54
N VAL A 459 -11.46 4.11 13.31
CA VAL A 459 -12.40 4.50 12.27
C VAL A 459 -13.68 3.67 12.42
N THR A 460 -14.84 4.31 12.52
CA THR A 460 -16.12 3.60 12.68
C THR A 460 -16.72 3.23 11.33
N GLU A 461 -17.58 2.22 11.31
CA GLU A 461 -18.39 1.85 10.13
C GLU A 461 -19.22 3.02 9.59
N SER A 462 -19.74 3.89 10.46
CA SER A 462 -20.44 5.11 10.03
C SER A 462 -19.55 6.07 9.26
N THR A 463 -18.28 6.19 9.66
CA THR A 463 -17.28 7.00 8.96
C THR A 463 -16.95 6.39 7.60
N ARG A 464 -16.75 5.06 7.51
CA ARG A 464 -16.51 4.36 6.24
C ARG A 464 -17.66 4.57 5.24
N ARG A 465 -18.91 4.66 5.72
CA ARG A 465 -20.08 5.01 4.88
C ARG A 465 -20.12 6.48 4.40
N GLY A 466 -19.22 7.33 4.88
CA GLY A 466 -19.20 8.76 4.58
C GLY A 466 -20.24 9.56 5.37
N ALA A 467 -20.61 9.13 6.59
CA ALA A 467 -21.47 9.93 7.46
C ALA A 467 -20.70 11.18 7.93
N ILE A 468 -21.15 12.37 7.50
CA ILE A 468 -20.42 13.65 7.65
C ILE A 468 -19.98 13.91 9.09
N GLU A 469 -20.89 13.82 10.06
CA GLU A 469 -20.55 14.11 11.47
C GLU A 469 -19.55 13.11 12.06
N SER A 470 -19.65 11.83 11.68
CA SER A 470 -18.67 10.82 12.09
C SER A 470 -17.32 11.07 11.43
N LEU A 471 -17.32 11.47 10.16
CA LEU A 471 -16.12 11.81 9.40
C LEU A 471 -15.40 13.03 9.98
N LYS A 472 -16.12 14.14 10.24
CA LYS A 472 -15.56 15.32 10.91
C LYS A 472 -14.93 14.98 12.26
N LYS A 473 -15.61 14.14 13.06
CA LYS A 473 -15.10 13.72 14.36
C LYS A 473 -13.80 12.91 14.25
N ILE A 474 -13.72 12.00 13.28
CA ILE A 474 -12.49 11.20 13.10
C ILE A 474 -11.34 12.04 12.54
N LEU A 475 -11.61 12.90 11.54
CA LEU A 475 -10.60 13.77 10.94
C LEU A 475 -10.07 14.76 11.99
N LYS A 476 -10.95 15.27 12.84
CA LYS A 476 -10.52 16.10 13.97
C LYS A 476 -9.52 15.35 14.87
N LYS A 477 -9.82 14.11 15.23
CA LYS A 477 -9.01 13.31 16.17
C LYS A 477 -7.70 12.79 15.56
N LEU A 478 -7.71 12.37 14.29
CA LEU A 478 -6.57 11.72 13.63
C LEU A 478 -5.70 12.67 12.80
N LEU A 479 -6.24 13.80 12.34
CA LEU A 479 -5.55 14.72 11.43
C LEU A 479 -5.37 16.12 12.05
N VAL A 480 -6.46 16.74 12.52
CA VAL A 480 -6.44 18.16 12.96
C VAL A 480 -5.75 18.35 14.32
N GLU A 481 -6.20 17.64 15.36
CA GLU A 481 -5.64 17.75 16.72
C GLU A 481 -4.14 17.43 16.78
N PRO A 482 -3.64 16.34 16.13
CA PRO A 482 -2.21 16.04 16.08
C PRO A 482 -1.41 17.12 15.35
N SER A 483 -1.96 17.67 14.25
CA SER A 483 -1.30 18.76 13.51
C SER A 483 -1.15 20.03 14.35
N ILE A 484 -2.17 20.38 15.14
CA ILE A 484 -2.11 21.51 16.08
C ILE A 484 -1.08 21.24 17.19
N GLN A 485 -1.06 20.02 17.74
CA GLN A 485 -0.14 19.62 18.80
C GLN A 485 1.33 19.68 18.32
N SER A 486 1.62 19.07 17.17
CA SER A 486 2.97 19.03 16.59
C SER A 486 3.44 20.42 16.18
N LYS A 487 2.56 21.25 15.59
CA LYS A 487 2.88 22.64 15.25
C LYS A 487 3.27 23.43 16.50
N ARG A 488 2.48 23.33 17.57
CA ARG A 488 2.75 24.08 18.79
C ARG A 488 4.09 23.71 19.42
N PHE A 489 4.42 22.43 19.47
CA PHE A 489 5.70 21.99 20.00
C PHE A 489 6.87 22.38 19.10
N SER A 490 6.70 22.25 17.77
CA SER A 490 7.66 22.75 16.77
C SER A 490 7.92 24.25 16.96
N ASP A 491 6.87 25.07 17.07
CA ASP A 491 6.99 26.52 17.24
C ASP A 491 7.68 26.86 18.58
N TYR A 492 7.39 26.12 19.65
CA TYR A 492 8.09 26.25 20.93
C TYR A 492 9.60 25.98 20.77
N LEU A 493 9.97 24.88 20.12
CA LEU A 493 11.37 24.51 19.90
C LEU A 493 12.10 25.54 19.03
N LYS A 494 11.50 25.95 17.90
CA LYS A 494 12.08 26.95 16.98
C LYS A 494 12.35 28.30 17.66
N ASN A 495 11.43 28.73 18.52
CA ASN A 495 11.54 30.02 19.20
C ASN A 495 12.48 30.01 20.43
N ASN A 496 12.93 28.85 20.89
CA ASN A 496 13.74 28.71 22.11
C ASN A 496 14.97 27.82 21.91
N PRO A 497 15.88 28.13 20.95
CA PRO A 497 17.06 27.30 20.68
C PRO A 497 17.96 27.20 21.92
N SER A 498 18.04 26.02 22.53
CA SER A 498 18.76 25.77 23.78
C SER A 498 18.90 24.28 24.10
N LEU A 499 19.60 23.97 25.20
CA LEU A 499 19.51 22.66 25.83
C LEU A 499 18.20 22.54 26.63
N HIS A 500 17.25 21.80 26.08
CA HIS A 500 15.99 21.46 26.72
C HIS A 500 16.09 20.22 27.61
N LYS A 501 15.27 20.20 28.65
CA LYS A 501 15.16 19.10 29.62
C LYS A 501 13.69 18.75 29.80
N PHE A 502 13.23 17.74 29.08
CA PHE A 502 11.85 17.25 29.16
C PHE A 502 11.81 15.99 29.99
N LYS A 503 10.78 15.84 30.82
CA LYS A 503 10.55 14.58 31.54
C LYS A 503 9.59 13.70 30.74
N ASN A 504 9.75 12.40 30.82
CA ASN A 504 8.72 11.47 30.37
C ASN A 504 7.80 11.06 31.54
N ARG A 505 6.70 10.36 31.23
CA ARG A 505 5.76 9.86 32.23
C ARG A 505 6.37 8.94 33.29
N GLN A 506 7.53 8.34 33.01
CA GLN A 506 8.28 7.48 33.94
C GLN A 506 9.26 8.30 34.82
N GLY A 507 9.38 9.60 34.57
CA GLY A 507 10.28 10.51 35.29
C GLY A 507 11.70 10.55 34.73
N GLU A 508 11.98 9.83 33.64
CA GLU A 508 13.27 9.88 32.96
C GLU A 508 13.44 11.21 32.22
N LEU A 509 14.69 11.67 32.12
CA LEU A 509 15.01 12.99 31.56
C LEU A 509 15.50 12.87 30.11
N ASN A 510 14.76 13.47 29.19
CA ASN A 510 15.16 13.69 27.81
C ASN A 510 15.92 15.01 27.73
N GLU A 511 17.24 14.95 27.50
CA GLU A 511 18.09 16.13 27.28
C GLU A 511 18.31 16.33 25.77
N ILE A 512 17.74 17.41 25.22
CA ILE A 512 17.79 17.70 23.78
C ILE A 512 18.37 19.09 23.57
N ASP A 513 19.48 19.16 22.84
CA ASP A 513 20.03 20.43 22.37
C ASP A 513 19.54 20.69 20.96
N ASN A 514 18.71 21.72 20.78
CA ASN A 514 18.23 22.13 19.46
C ASN A 514 18.93 23.41 18.95
N SER A 515 20.03 23.85 19.57
CA SER A 515 20.73 25.08 19.14
C SER A 515 21.34 24.98 17.74
N LYS A 516 21.63 23.75 17.29
CA LYS A 516 22.16 23.43 15.95
C LYS A 516 21.09 22.94 14.97
N VAL A 517 19.84 22.84 15.42
CA VAL A 517 18.73 22.40 14.57
C VAL A 517 18.39 23.55 13.61
N ARG A 518 18.32 23.22 12.32
CA ARG A 518 17.97 24.16 11.25
C ARG A 518 16.57 23.92 10.71
N GLU A 519 16.10 22.67 10.73
CA GLU A 519 14.75 22.31 10.30
C GLU A 519 14.05 21.41 11.32
N VAL A 520 12.78 21.71 11.56
CA VAL A 520 11.89 20.88 12.37
C VAL A 520 10.80 20.32 11.45
N ILE A 521 10.74 19.00 11.34
CA ILE A 521 9.78 18.26 10.52
C ILE A 521 8.67 17.74 11.44
N ARG A 522 7.42 17.83 11.01
CA ARG A 522 6.26 17.30 11.76
C ARG A 522 5.71 16.06 11.07
N LEU A 523 5.34 15.06 11.84
CA LEU A 523 4.71 13.84 11.33
C LEU A 523 3.65 13.34 12.31
N SER A 524 2.50 12.92 11.80
CA SER A 524 1.50 12.17 12.54
C SER A 524 1.44 10.75 12.01
N VAL A 525 1.52 9.75 12.87
CA VAL A 525 1.44 8.33 12.51
C VAL A 525 0.21 7.71 13.16
N THR A 526 -0.61 7.04 12.36
CA THR A 526 -1.88 6.44 12.81
C THR A 526 -1.81 4.92 12.81
N LEU A 527 -2.50 4.27 13.76
CA LEU A 527 -2.65 2.81 13.72
C LEU A 527 -3.67 2.36 12.65
N GLU A 528 -4.68 3.19 12.40
CA GLU A 528 -5.68 2.96 11.35
C GLU A 528 -5.28 3.69 10.06
N SER A 529 -5.63 3.13 8.90
CA SER A 529 -5.51 3.82 7.62
C SER A 529 -6.84 4.50 7.25
N LEU A 530 -6.75 5.72 6.70
CA LEU A 530 -7.85 6.42 6.03
C LEU A 530 -7.57 6.59 4.52
N GLY A 531 -6.60 5.83 3.97
CA GLY A 531 -6.28 5.82 2.54
C GLY A 531 -5.98 7.23 2.01
N THR A 532 -6.59 7.57 0.87
CA THR A 532 -6.35 8.86 0.19
C THR A 532 -6.72 10.07 1.03
N LEU A 533 -7.56 9.93 2.07
CA LEU A 533 -7.97 11.06 2.91
C LEU A 533 -6.80 11.71 3.66
N PHE A 534 -5.78 10.95 4.00
CA PHE A 534 -4.60 11.50 4.65
C PHE A 534 -3.72 12.32 3.69
N CYS A 535 -3.90 12.16 2.38
CA CYS A 535 -3.11 12.82 1.34
C CYS A 535 -3.89 13.93 0.62
N ARG A 536 -5.04 14.37 1.15
CA ARG A 536 -5.95 15.28 0.46
C ARG A 536 -6.40 16.42 1.37
N SER A 537 -5.47 17.03 2.08
CA SER A 537 -5.80 18.07 3.05
C SER A 537 -6.46 19.30 2.42
N THR A 538 -6.08 19.66 1.20
CA THR A 538 -6.71 20.74 0.41
C THR A 538 -8.19 20.43 0.13
N ASP A 539 -8.49 19.25 -0.40
CA ASP A 539 -9.89 18.84 -0.68
C ASP A 539 -10.73 18.77 0.60
N LEU A 540 -10.16 18.28 1.70
CA LEU A 540 -10.86 18.24 2.98
C LEU A 540 -11.20 19.64 3.52
N LYS A 541 -10.33 20.63 3.29
CA LYS A 541 -10.60 22.04 3.61
C LYS A 541 -11.70 22.58 2.71
N GLU A 542 -11.59 22.37 1.39
CA GLU A 542 -12.60 22.77 0.40
C GLU A 542 -13.98 22.17 0.62
N ALA A 543 -14.04 20.95 1.15
CA ALA A 543 -15.28 20.28 1.52
C ALA A 543 -15.89 20.77 2.85
N GLY A 544 -15.19 21.64 3.60
CA GLY A 544 -15.59 22.06 4.94
C GLY A 544 -15.57 20.93 5.98
N LEU A 545 -14.74 19.91 5.75
CA LEU A 545 -14.57 18.76 6.64
C LEU A 545 -13.50 19.01 7.71
N ILE A 546 -12.51 19.85 7.41
CA ILE A 546 -11.51 20.35 8.36
C ILE A 546 -11.36 21.88 8.25
N PRO A 547 -10.84 22.57 9.28
CA PRO A 547 -10.64 24.02 9.24
C PRO A 547 -9.57 24.45 8.23
N TYR A 548 -9.80 25.57 7.54
CA TYR A 548 -8.88 26.13 6.54
C TYR A 548 -7.56 26.67 7.14
N ASP A 549 -7.66 27.27 8.32
CA ASP A 549 -6.58 27.97 9.03
C ASP A 549 -5.59 27.03 9.73
N VAL A 550 -5.89 25.73 9.78
CA VAL A 550 -5.00 24.74 10.39
C VAL A 550 -3.96 24.28 9.37
N GLU A 551 -2.70 24.39 9.76
CA GLU A 551 -1.57 23.82 9.03
C GLU A 551 -1.45 22.32 9.34
N ILE A 552 -1.84 21.49 8.37
CA ILE A 552 -1.86 20.04 8.51
C ILE A 552 -0.42 19.51 8.41
N SER A 553 -0.02 18.66 9.36
CA SER A 553 1.22 17.89 9.22
C SER A 553 0.96 16.63 8.37
N PRO A 554 1.93 16.16 7.58
CA PRO A 554 1.84 14.85 6.95
C PRO A 554 1.35 13.79 7.95
N THR A 555 0.34 13.04 7.54
CA THR A 555 -0.26 11.98 8.34
C THR A 555 -0.26 10.70 7.52
N MET A 556 0.20 9.60 8.09
CA MET A 556 0.26 8.31 7.40
C MET A 556 0.05 7.17 8.38
N SER A 557 -0.37 6.00 7.90
CA SER A 557 -0.51 4.85 8.77
C SER A 557 0.86 4.28 9.16
N LEU A 558 0.91 3.52 10.26
CA LEU A 558 2.08 2.74 10.64
C LEU A 558 2.52 1.82 9.50
N ALA A 559 1.56 1.25 8.77
CA ALA A 559 1.84 0.36 7.66
C ALA A 559 2.50 1.10 6.48
N ASP A 560 2.01 2.30 6.15
CA ASP A 560 2.60 3.10 5.07
C ASP A 560 4.02 3.53 5.41
N LEU A 561 4.25 4.00 6.64
CA LEU A 561 5.58 4.41 7.11
C LEU A 561 6.60 3.26 7.06
N GLU A 562 6.17 2.05 7.41
CA GLU A 562 6.96 0.83 7.27
C GLU A 562 7.35 0.55 5.83
N ILE A 563 6.40 0.67 4.90
CA ILE A 563 6.68 0.49 3.46
C ILE A 563 7.68 1.55 2.98
N ILE A 564 7.49 2.82 3.37
CA ILE A 564 8.41 3.92 3.02
C ILE A 564 9.82 3.63 3.53
N PHE A 565 9.97 3.28 4.82
CA PHE A 565 11.29 3.02 5.40
C PHE A 565 11.90 1.70 4.94
N GLU A 566 11.09 0.70 4.57
CA GLU A 566 11.59 -0.52 3.94
C GLU A 566 12.07 -0.25 2.53
N ILE A 567 11.36 0.54 1.71
CA ILE A 567 11.71 0.83 0.31
C ILE A 567 12.92 1.77 0.20
N LEU A 568 12.97 2.86 0.97
CA LEU A 568 14.06 3.85 0.89
C LEU A 568 15.35 3.31 1.54
N GLU A 569 16.45 3.27 0.79
CA GLU A 569 17.67 2.55 1.23
C GLU A 569 18.46 3.34 2.28
N GLY A 570 18.64 4.65 2.07
CA GLY A 570 19.48 5.52 2.91
C GLY A 570 18.72 6.30 3.99
N GLY A 571 19.47 6.92 4.91
CA GLY A 571 18.92 7.88 5.89
C GLY A 571 18.57 9.23 5.23
N CYS A 572 19.39 9.69 4.29
CA CYS A 572 19.11 10.90 3.51
C CYS A 572 17.83 10.76 2.68
N GLU A 573 17.62 9.61 2.02
CA GLU A 573 16.41 9.37 1.23
C GLU A 573 15.14 9.38 2.09
N LYS A 574 15.17 8.71 3.26
CA LYS A 574 14.06 8.69 4.22
C LYS A 574 13.75 10.08 4.77
N LEU A 575 14.78 10.81 5.18
CA LEU A 575 14.64 12.18 5.68
C LEU A 575 14.08 13.11 4.60
N HIS A 576 14.65 13.06 3.40
CA HIS A 576 14.24 13.90 2.27
C HIS A 576 12.79 13.63 1.85
N TYR A 577 12.35 12.36 1.86
CA TYR A 577 10.93 12.04 1.63
C TYR A 577 10.03 12.78 2.63
N LEU A 578 10.33 12.70 3.93
CA LEU A 578 9.51 13.36 4.97
C LEU A 578 9.52 14.89 4.84
N VAL A 579 10.66 15.49 4.50
CA VAL A 579 10.78 16.95 4.22
C VAL A 579 9.90 17.33 3.03
N ARG A 580 10.11 16.67 1.90
CA ARG A 580 9.43 17.01 0.65
C ARG A 580 7.94 16.69 0.70
N ARG A 581 7.51 15.70 1.50
CA ARG A 581 6.10 15.32 1.63
C ARG A 581 5.24 16.45 2.18
N GLU A 582 5.74 17.20 3.18
CA GLU A 582 5.05 18.38 3.74
C GLU A 582 4.96 19.51 2.71
N GLU A 583 6.02 19.73 1.95
CA GLU A 583 6.04 20.76 0.90
C GLU A 583 5.15 20.41 -0.29
N PHE A 584 5.17 19.15 -0.72
CA PHE A 584 4.39 18.67 -1.87
C PHE A 584 2.89 18.72 -1.57
N GLU A 585 2.45 18.36 -0.35
CA GLU A 585 1.04 18.50 0.09
C GLU A 585 0.52 19.93 -0.06
N ARG A 586 1.37 20.92 0.22
CA ARG A 586 1.00 22.33 0.22
C ARG A 586 0.95 22.92 -1.19
N ASN A 587 1.82 22.45 -2.08
CA ASN A 587 2.04 23.07 -3.38
C ASN A 587 1.27 22.37 -4.51
N ALA A 588 1.24 21.03 -4.51
CA ALA A 588 0.73 20.23 -5.61
C ALA A 588 -0.75 19.87 -5.44
N ASP A 589 -1.49 19.84 -6.54
CA ASP A 589 -2.83 19.27 -6.63
C ASP A 589 -2.74 17.86 -7.22
N TYR A 590 -3.21 16.85 -6.49
CA TYR A 590 -3.06 15.45 -6.90
C TYR A 590 -4.12 14.53 -6.31
N ILE A 591 -4.28 13.37 -6.94
CA ILE A 591 -5.10 12.25 -6.46
C ILE A 591 -4.19 11.02 -6.38
N GLY A 592 -3.97 10.51 -5.17
CA GLY A 592 -3.18 9.33 -4.87
C GLY A 592 -3.16 9.06 -3.36
N ASP A 593 -2.80 7.85 -2.96
CA ASP A 593 -2.48 7.54 -1.56
C ASP A 593 -0.98 7.72 -1.25
N GLU A 594 -0.59 7.45 -0.01
CA GLU A 594 0.79 7.63 0.44
C GLU A 594 1.79 6.69 -0.28
N ILE A 595 1.34 5.52 -0.73
CA ILE A 595 2.20 4.56 -1.44
C ILE A 595 2.31 4.94 -2.92
N ASP A 596 1.27 5.50 -3.52
CA ASP A 596 1.36 6.12 -4.85
C ASP A 596 2.34 7.30 -4.84
N LEU A 597 2.32 8.12 -3.79
CA LEU A 597 3.28 9.21 -3.58
C LEU A 597 4.71 8.70 -3.41
N LEU A 598 4.92 7.59 -2.70
CA LEU A 598 6.22 6.94 -2.62
C LEU A 598 6.71 6.47 -4.00
N ALA A 599 5.85 5.86 -4.82
CA ALA A 599 6.20 5.46 -6.17
C ALA A 599 6.57 6.68 -7.05
N PHE A 600 5.79 7.76 -6.95
CA PHE A 600 6.08 9.02 -7.63
C PHE A 600 7.40 9.65 -7.16
N TYR A 601 7.70 9.57 -5.86
CA TYR A 601 8.98 10.00 -5.29
C TYR A 601 10.16 9.16 -5.83
N LEU A 602 10.01 7.84 -6.00
CA LEU A 602 11.08 7.02 -6.57
C LEU A 602 11.45 7.39 -8.02
N ASP A 603 10.55 8.02 -8.78
CA ASP A 603 10.86 8.48 -10.14
C ASP A 603 11.37 9.92 -10.18
N THR A 604 10.84 10.80 -9.32
CA THR A 604 11.04 12.25 -9.43
C THR A 604 11.75 12.91 -8.25
N GLY A 605 11.78 12.29 -7.08
CA GLY A 605 12.14 12.93 -5.81
C GLY A 605 11.19 14.06 -5.40
N PHE A 606 9.96 14.09 -5.96
CA PHE A 606 9.05 15.24 -5.98
C PHE A 606 9.62 16.48 -6.71
N ASN A 607 10.60 16.33 -7.60
CA ASN A 607 11.21 17.44 -8.35
C ASN A 607 10.61 17.53 -9.77
N ILE A 608 9.47 18.20 -9.90
CA ILE A 608 8.78 18.40 -11.19
C ILE A 608 8.82 19.85 -11.71
N GLY A 609 9.72 20.67 -11.15
CA GLY A 609 9.90 22.07 -11.56
C GLY A 609 8.65 22.92 -11.33
N GLU A 610 8.38 23.87 -12.23
CA GLU A 610 7.20 24.75 -12.15
C GLU A 610 5.88 23.98 -12.10
N ALA A 611 5.84 22.73 -12.62
CA ALA A 611 4.62 21.93 -12.61
C ALA A 611 4.05 21.73 -11.18
N GLU A 612 4.93 21.72 -10.16
CA GLU A 612 4.55 21.58 -8.74
C GLU A 612 3.66 22.73 -8.25
N VAL A 613 3.83 23.95 -8.79
CA VAL A 613 3.07 25.14 -8.38
C VAL A 613 2.04 25.60 -9.40
N THR A 614 2.06 25.03 -10.62
CA THR A 614 1.07 25.36 -11.66
C THR A 614 -0.34 24.79 -11.41
N GLN A 615 -0.56 24.06 -10.31
CA GLN A 615 -1.84 23.43 -9.95
C GLN A 615 -2.44 22.57 -11.08
N LYS A 616 -1.60 21.93 -11.89
CA LYS A 616 -2.07 20.91 -12.83
C LYS A 616 -2.37 19.66 -12.01
N GLY A 617 -3.64 19.30 -11.87
CA GLY A 617 -4.06 18.10 -11.15
C GLY A 617 -3.32 16.86 -11.63
N LEU A 618 -2.62 16.18 -10.73
CA LEU A 618 -1.88 14.95 -10.98
C LEU A 618 -2.73 13.74 -10.61
N HIS A 619 -2.92 12.81 -11.54
CA HIS A 619 -3.59 11.54 -11.26
C HIS A 619 -2.54 10.44 -11.03
N LEU A 620 -2.25 10.14 -9.77
CA LEU A 620 -1.18 9.23 -9.33
C LEU A 620 -1.71 7.85 -8.90
N LEU A 621 -3.03 7.68 -8.78
CA LEU A 621 -3.64 6.42 -8.35
C LEU A 621 -3.13 5.21 -9.15
N GLY A 622 -2.66 4.20 -8.44
CA GLY A 622 -2.16 2.95 -9.00
C GLY A 622 -0.68 2.93 -9.33
N MET A 623 0.07 3.99 -9.02
CA MET A 623 1.54 3.97 -9.13
C MET A 623 2.17 3.01 -8.12
N SER A 624 1.52 2.79 -6.97
CA SER A 624 1.91 1.85 -5.90
C SER A 624 2.12 0.39 -6.35
N ASN A 625 1.51 -0.05 -7.45
CA ASN A 625 1.62 -1.44 -7.95
C ASN A 625 3.06 -1.87 -8.27
N ILE A 626 4.00 -0.94 -8.44
CA ILE A 626 5.42 -1.27 -8.63
C ILE A 626 6.02 -2.01 -7.42
N PHE A 627 5.39 -1.92 -6.24
CA PHE A 627 5.86 -2.52 -5.00
C PHE A 627 5.34 -3.95 -4.78
N ASP A 628 4.21 -4.33 -5.39
CA ASP A 628 3.57 -5.62 -5.17
C ASP A 628 4.48 -6.82 -5.41
N PRO A 629 5.26 -6.89 -6.52
CA PRO A 629 6.15 -8.02 -6.75
C PRO A 629 7.20 -8.18 -5.64
N PHE A 630 7.68 -7.07 -5.04
CA PHE A 630 8.67 -7.09 -3.98
C PHE A 630 8.08 -7.55 -2.64
N PHE A 631 6.92 -7.02 -2.24
CA PHE A 631 6.34 -7.35 -0.93
C PHE A 631 5.57 -8.66 -0.89
N LEU A 632 4.88 -9.03 -1.97
CA LEU A 632 4.15 -10.30 -2.03
C LEU A 632 5.09 -11.50 -2.15
N ARG A 633 6.34 -11.29 -2.63
CA ARG A 633 7.40 -12.32 -2.76
C ARG A 633 6.91 -13.59 -3.46
N GLU A 634 5.97 -13.47 -4.39
CA GLU A 634 5.39 -14.60 -5.13
C GLU A 634 6.40 -15.28 -6.07
N LEU A 635 7.56 -14.64 -6.26
CA LEU A 635 8.66 -15.08 -7.10
C LEU A 635 9.99 -14.93 -6.33
N PRO A 636 11.06 -15.64 -6.75
CA PRO A 636 12.39 -15.48 -6.15
C PRO A 636 12.89 -14.02 -6.21
N GLU A 637 13.67 -13.58 -5.23
CA GLU A 637 14.22 -12.20 -5.15
C GLU A 637 14.93 -11.74 -6.44
N SER A 638 15.55 -12.66 -7.19
CA SER A 638 16.18 -12.36 -8.48
C SER A 638 15.21 -11.93 -9.59
N GLU A 639 13.91 -12.23 -9.43
CA GLU A 639 12.82 -11.88 -10.34
C GLU A 639 11.96 -10.73 -9.79
N THR A 640 12.13 -10.33 -8.52
CA THR A 640 11.37 -9.27 -7.84
C THR A 640 12.30 -8.27 -7.16
N PRO A 641 13.11 -7.53 -7.95
CA PRO A 641 14.05 -6.57 -7.37
C PRO A 641 13.28 -5.48 -6.62
N LYS A 642 13.80 -5.13 -5.44
CA LYS A 642 13.33 -3.98 -4.67
C LYS A 642 13.33 -2.71 -5.53
N PRO A 643 12.20 -2.00 -5.68
CA PRO A 643 12.17 -0.70 -6.36
C PRO A 643 13.10 0.31 -5.70
N LYS A 644 13.76 1.17 -6.49
CA LYS A 644 14.77 2.12 -6.01
C LYS A 644 14.54 3.49 -6.61
N HIS A 645 14.98 4.51 -5.88
CA HIS A 645 14.97 5.88 -6.35
C HIS A 645 15.87 6.01 -7.59
N LYS A 646 15.34 6.64 -8.63
CA LYS A 646 15.98 6.86 -9.92
C LYS A 646 17.06 7.95 -9.81
N LEU A 647 18.26 7.52 -9.46
CA LEU A 647 19.46 8.35 -9.37
C LEU A 647 20.51 7.87 -10.36
N THR A 648 21.36 8.78 -10.85
CA THR A 648 22.54 8.37 -11.62
C THR A 648 23.55 7.65 -10.72
N GLY A 649 24.36 6.77 -11.31
CA GLY A 649 25.26 5.90 -10.54
C GLY A 649 26.30 6.66 -9.71
N TRP A 650 26.84 7.78 -10.21
CA TRP A 650 27.81 8.59 -9.46
C TRP A 650 27.10 9.40 -8.36
N TRP A 651 25.93 9.98 -8.63
CA TRP A 651 25.11 10.70 -7.63
C TRP A 651 24.75 9.82 -6.43
N LYS A 652 24.25 8.61 -6.69
CA LYS A 652 23.94 7.63 -5.65
C LYS A 652 25.16 7.34 -4.77
N LYS A 653 26.34 7.20 -5.39
CA LYS A 653 27.58 6.93 -4.66
C LYS A 653 28.00 8.12 -3.79
N ILE A 654 27.82 9.36 -4.27
CA ILE A 654 28.09 10.57 -3.46
C ILE A 654 27.27 10.54 -2.18
N ILE A 655 25.96 10.32 -2.30
CA ILE A 655 25.03 10.27 -1.16
C ILE A 655 25.44 9.15 -0.19
N GLN A 656 25.67 7.93 -0.70
CA GLN A 656 26.13 6.80 0.14
C GLN A 656 27.41 7.13 0.90
N GLN A 657 28.37 7.82 0.26
CA GLN A 657 29.62 8.18 0.90
C GLN A 657 29.45 9.28 1.97
N ILE A 658 28.50 10.20 1.78
CA ILE A 658 28.12 11.21 2.77
C ILE A 658 27.50 10.53 4.00
N GLU A 659 26.54 9.62 3.78
CA GLU A 659 25.89 8.84 4.84
C GLU A 659 26.86 7.96 5.63
N LEU A 660 27.92 7.46 4.98
CA LEU A 660 28.97 6.68 5.64
C LEU A 660 29.92 7.55 6.47
N ARG A 661 30.19 8.80 6.05
CA ARG A 661 31.14 9.69 6.73
C ARG A 661 30.50 10.47 7.87
N GLN A 662 29.21 10.82 7.77
CA GLN A 662 28.44 11.53 8.81
C GLN A 662 29.17 12.74 9.42
N PHE A 663 29.82 13.54 8.58
CA PHE A 663 30.40 14.81 9.02
C PHE A 663 29.30 15.82 9.34
N GLU A 664 29.61 16.92 10.02
CA GLU A 664 28.59 17.91 10.44
C GLU A 664 27.75 18.36 9.23
N ARG A 665 26.41 18.32 9.36
CA ARG A 665 25.44 18.73 8.32
C ARG A 665 25.38 17.81 7.10
N TRP A 666 25.80 16.55 7.24
CA TRP A 666 25.69 15.54 6.20
C TRP A 666 24.24 15.33 5.72
N THR A 667 23.24 15.48 6.59
CA THR A 667 21.84 15.34 6.19
C THR A 667 21.38 16.46 5.28
N GLU A 668 21.79 17.71 5.55
CA GLU A 668 21.47 18.85 4.70
C GLU A 668 22.05 18.67 3.30
N ILE A 669 23.30 18.20 3.22
CA ILE A 669 23.97 17.93 1.94
C ILE A 669 23.22 16.84 1.19
N GLY A 670 22.84 15.77 1.88
CA GLY A 670 22.02 14.70 1.32
C GLY A 670 20.69 15.20 0.75
N CYS A 671 19.95 16.00 1.53
CA CYS A 671 18.68 16.59 1.09
C CYS A 671 18.85 17.51 -0.13
N VAL A 672 19.86 18.39 -0.14
CA VAL A 672 20.13 19.26 -1.30
C VAL A 672 20.47 18.43 -2.54
N LEU A 673 21.27 17.37 -2.42
CA LEU A 673 21.57 16.49 -3.55
C LEU A 673 20.34 15.76 -4.10
N LEU A 674 19.35 15.48 -3.23
CA LEU A 674 18.10 14.82 -3.61
C LEU A 674 17.03 15.78 -4.18
N ASN A 675 17.26 17.10 -4.14
CA ASN A 675 16.39 18.13 -4.74
C ASN A 675 16.55 18.31 -6.26
N PHE A 676 17.21 17.37 -6.95
CA PHE A 676 17.46 17.44 -8.39
C PHE A 676 16.94 16.19 -9.09
N ALA A 677 16.21 16.38 -10.18
CA ALA A 677 15.66 15.29 -10.99
C ALA A 677 16.76 14.52 -11.73
N TYR A 678 16.47 13.26 -12.11
CA TYR A 678 17.43 12.39 -12.79
C TYR A 678 18.07 13.02 -14.04
N ASP A 679 17.27 13.70 -14.87
CA ASP A 679 17.78 14.33 -16.10
C ASP A 679 18.73 15.50 -15.83
N GLU A 680 18.51 16.22 -14.73
CA GLU A 680 19.40 17.29 -14.26
C GLU A 680 20.72 16.72 -13.77
N GLN A 681 20.67 15.63 -13.00
CA GLN A 681 21.85 14.87 -12.59
C GLN A 681 22.64 14.44 -13.83
N VAL A 682 22.01 13.78 -14.81
CA VAL A 682 22.68 13.35 -16.06
C VAL A 682 23.36 14.51 -16.79
N LYS A 683 22.69 15.67 -16.91
CA LYS A 683 23.27 16.87 -17.53
C LYS A 683 24.50 17.36 -16.76
N PHE A 684 24.39 17.44 -15.43
CA PHE A 684 25.49 17.87 -14.57
C PHE A 684 26.67 16.88 -14.62
N GLU A 685 26.43 15.58 -14.55
CA GLU A 685 27.50 14.57 -14.66
C GLU A 685 28.26 14.67 -15.98
N ARG A 686 27.55 14.87 -17.11
CA ARG A 686 28.18 15.09 -18.41
C ARG A 686 29.03 16.36 -18.43
N GLY A 687 28.55 17.44 -17.81
CA GLY A 687 29.29 18.68 -17.62
C GLY A 687 30.56 18.45 -16.79
N PHE A 688 30.43 17.76 -15.67
CA PHE A 688 31.51 17.44 -14.75
C PHE A 688 32.60 16.56 -15.40
N GLN A 689 32.21 15.59 -16.24
CA GLN A 689 33.18 14.76 -16.98
C GLN A 689 33.95 15.57 -18.04
N LYS A 690 33.32 16.57 -18.67
CA LYS A 690 34.03 17.50 -19.56
C LYS A 690 35.03 18.35 -18.76
N LEU A 691 34.60 18.85 -17.62
CA LEU A 691 35.43 19.64 -16.69
C LEU A 691 36.67 18.85 -16.24
N LYS A 692 36.49 17.57 -15.89
CA LYS A 692 37.61 16.67 -15.52
C LYS A 692 38.65 16.55 -16.63
N LYS A 693 38.24 16.49 -17.90
CA LYS A 693 39.16 16.46 -19.04
C LYS A 693 39.88 17.80 -19.25
N VAL A 694 39.20 18.92 -19.03
CA VAL A 694 39.79 20.27 -19.12
C VAL A 694 40.86 20.44 -18.06
N VAL A 695 40.54 20.22 -16.79
CA VAL A 695 41.49 20.36 -15.67
C VAL A 695 42.68 19.41 -15.85
N SER A 696 42.45 18.15 -16.23
CA SER A 696 43.54 17.19 -16.45
C SER A 696 44.58 17.66 -17.49
N LYS A 697 44.15 18.40 -18.52
CA LYS A 697 45.01 18.88 -19.62
C LYS A 697 45.57 20.29 -19.38
N PHE A 698 44.78 21.17 -18.79
CA PHE A 698 45.01 22.62 -18.78
C PHE A 698 45.16 23.21 -17.37
N TRP A 699 45.33 22.39 -16.33
CA TRP A 699 45.45 22.85 -14.93
C TRP A 699 46.52 23.93 -14.67
N GLN A 700 47.53 24.04 -15.53
CA GLN A 700 48.60 25.04 -15.43
C GLN A 700 48.17 26.45 -15.89
N LEU A 701 47.05 26.57 -16.62
CA LEU A 701 46.55 27.86 -17.08
C LEU A 701 45.78 28.57 -15.95
N PRO A 702 45.96 29.88 -15.71
CA PRO A 702 45.32 30.58 -14.59
C PRO A 702 43.78 30.57 -14.62
N ASP A 703 43.18 30.68 -15.81
CA ASP A 703 41.74 30.90 -16.01
C ASP A 703 41.04 29.69 -16.66
N HIS A 704 41.58 28.48 -16.50
CA HIS A 704 40.90 27.30 -17.03
C HIS A 704 39.59 27.06 -16.27
N ASN A 705 38.52 26.72 -16.98
CA ASN A 705 37.26 26.38 -16.35
C ASN A 705 37.44 25.11 -15.49
N ASN A 706 37.14 25.23 -14.20
CA ASN A 706 37.31 24.16 -13.20
C ASN A 706 36.10 24.02 -12.26
N THR A 707 35.01 24.78 -12.50
CA THR A 707 33.76 24.72 -11.76
C THR A 707 32.56 24.49 -12.69
N CYS A 708 31.52 23.84 -12.18
CA CYS A 708 30.21 23.81 -12.84
C CYS A 708 29.10 23.89 -11.79
N LEU A 709 28.01 24.57 -12.11
CA LEU A 709 26.89 24.79 -11.20
C LEU A 709 25.64 24.07 -11.70
N LEU A 710 24.88 23.52 -10.76
CA LEU A 710 23.52 23.05 -10.94
C LEU A 710 22.63 23.79 -9.93
N ILE A 711 21.61 24.48 -10.42
CA ILE A 711 20.74 25.33 -9.61
C ILE A 711 19.31 24.87 -9.83
N ASN A 712 18.54 24.78 -8.74
CA ASN A 712 17.10 24.56 -8.84
C ASN A 712 16.43 25.90 -9.17
N GLU A 713 16.10 26.11 -10.44
CA GLU A 713 15.56 27.40 -10.91
C GLU A 713 14.14 27.67 -10.40
N ALA A 714 13.32 26.62 -10.28
CA ALA A 714 11.92 26.74 -9.84
C ALA A 714 11.81 27.04 -8.35
N PHE A 715 12.70 26.46 -7.53
CA PHE A 715 12.71 26.60 -6.08
C PHE A 715 14.13 26.87 -5.57
N PRO A 716 14.60 28.13 -5.62
CA PRO A 716 15.97 28.47 -5.22
C PRO A 716 16.30 28.14 -3.76
N ASP A 717 15.29 28.08 -2.89
CA ASP A 717 15.41 27.68 -1.48
C ASP A 717 15.81 26.20 -1.30
N ARG A 718 15.58 25.35 -2.31
CA ARG A 718 16.00 23.94 -2.32
C ARG A 718 17.50 23.73 -2.52
N GLY A 719 18.21 24.77 -2.96
CA GLY A 719 19.66 24.79 -3.01
C GLY A 719 20.28 24.66 -4.40
N ALA A 720 21.61 24.68 -4.42
CA ALA A 720 22.45 24.51 -5.60
C ALA A 720 23.60 23.54 -5.32
N VAL A 721 24.12 22.90 -6.37
CA VAL A 721 25.30 22.03 -6.32
C VAL A 721 26.40 22.60 -7.21
N ALA A 722 27.55 22.89 -6.60
CA ALA A 722 28.77 23.28 -7.28
C ALA A 722 29.73 22.10 -7.40
N GLY A 723 30.03 21.68 -8.63
CA GLY A 723 31.10 20.73 -8.91
C GLY A 723 32.42 21.47 -9.06
N TYR A 724 33.45 21.02 -8.34
CA TYR A 724 34.80 21.58 -8.43
C TYR A 724 35.80 20.49 -8.75
N VAL A 725 36.59 20.69 -9.81
CA VAL A 725 37.65 19.74 -10.19
C VAL A 725 39.00 20.43 -10.08
N TYR A 726 39.96 19.79 -9.42
CA TYR A 726 41.28 20.37 -9.22
C TYR A 726 42.40 19.35 -9.35
N LYS A 727 43.62 19.87 -9.51
CA LYS A 727 44.86 19.10 -9.62
C LYS A 727 45.97 19.85 -8.90
N ASN A 728 46.82 19.15 -8.14
CA ASN A 728 48.00 19.71 -7.49
C ASN A 728 47.74 21.06 -6.77
N THR A 729 46.62 21.15 -6.04
CA THR A 729 46.14 22.38 -5.39
C THR A 729 46.20 22.20 -3.87
N ASN A 730 46.76 23.18 -3.15
CA ASN A 730 46.82 23.14 -1.68
C ASN A 730 45.43 23.39 -1.04
N ARG A 731 45.26 23.02 0.24
CA ARG A 731 43.97 23.13 0.95
C ARG A 731 43.42 24.55 0.97
N GLU A 732 44.25 25.56 1.22
CA GLU A 732 43.82 26.97 1.28
C GLU A 732 43.27 27.47 -0.06
N THR A 733 43.98 27.20 -1.15
CA THR A 733 43.56 27.59 -2.50
C THR A 733 42.29 26.86 -2.91
N ARG A 734 42.23 25.55 -2.63
CA ARG A 734 41.04 24.72 -2.86
C ARG A 734 39.81 25.33 -2.17
N ASN A 735 39.93 25.63 -0.88
CA ASN A 735 38.85 26.17 -0.07
C ASN A 735 38.44 27.59 -0.54
N ARG A 736 39.39 28.42 -0.95
CA ARG A 736 39.11 29.74 -1.53
C ARG A 736 38.29 29.63 -2.82
N VAL A 737 38.65 28.70 -3.70
CA VAL A 737 37.88 28.47 -4.95
C VAL A 737 36.49 27.93 -4.65
N MET A 738 36.36 27.03 -3.67
CA MET A 738 35.04 26.55 -3.21
C MET A 738 34.18 27.71 -2.67
N LYS A 739 34.75 28.62 -1.86
CA LYS A 739 34.05 29.85 -1.42
C LYS A 739 33.60 30.73 -2.57
N ASN A 740 34.45 30.92 -3.58
CA ASN A 740 34.09 31.70 -4.76
C ASN A 740 32.94 31.06 -5.55
N ALA A 741 32.94 29.73 -5.73
CA ALA A 741 31.87 29.00 -6.41
C ALA A 741 30.53 29.12 -5.65
N VAL A 742 30.57 29.12 -4.32
CA VAL A 742 29.39 29.38 -3.48
C VAL A 742 28.88 30.80 -3.69
N GLY A 743 29.77 31.80 -3.63
CA GLY A 743 29.41 33.20 -3.86
C GLY A 743 28.82 33.43 -5.25
N GLU A 744 29.37 32.75 -6.27
CA GLU A 744 28.84 32.77 -7.63
C GLU A 744 27.40 32.20 -7.68
N ALA A 745 27.17 31.01 -7.13
CA ALA A 745 25.84 30.40 -7.09
C ALA A 745 24.79 31.28 -6.37
N MET A 746 25.17 31.87 -5.23
CA MET A 746 24.31 32.80 -4.46
C MET A 746 24.10 34.14 -5.18
N SER A 747 24.99 34.55 -6.09
CA SER A 747 24.83 35.77 -6.89
C SER A 747 23.94 35.58 -8.12
N ILE A 748 24.00 34.39 -8.74
CA ILE A 748 23.25 34.04 -9.95
C ILE A 748 21.77 33.80 -9.61
N SER A 749 21.51 33.26 -8.43
CA SER A 749 20.19 32.82 -8.00
C SER A 749 20.02 33.14 -6.52
N LYS A 750 18.80 33.47 -6.07
CA LYS A 750 18.49 33.74 -4.65
C LYS A 750 18.51 32.44 -3.82
N VAL A 751 19.56 31.63 -3.98
CA VAL A 751 19.73 30.33 -3.35
C VAL A 751 20.23 30.52 -1.92
N SER A 752 19.60 29.81 -1.00
CA SER A 752 19.94 29.84 0.43
C SER A 752 20.92 28.75 0.84
N ARG A 753 21.07 27.68 0.06
CA ARG A 753 21.91 26.50 0.37
C ARG A 753 22.79 26.10 -0.83
N VAL A 754 24.09 25.97 -0.65
CA VAL A 754 25.01 25.53 -1.71
C VAL A 754 25.87 24.38 -1.23
N VAL A 755 25.76 23.24 -1.91
CA VAL A 755 26.63 22.07 -1.72
C VAL A 755 27.78 22.12 -2.71
N VAL A 756 29.00 21.88 -2.26
CA VAL A 756 30.18 21.82 -3.13
C VAL A 756 30.76 20.41 -3.12
N ILE A 757 30.87 19.79 -4.29
CA ILE A 757 31.49 18.47 -4.49
C ILE A 757 32.82 18.64 -5.23
N GLY A 758 33.92 18.43 -4.50
CA GLY A 758 35.28 18.57 -4.99
C GLY A 758 35.93 17.24 -5.35
N VAL A 759 36.51 17.14 -6.56
CA VAL A 759 37.26 15.97 -7.03
C VAL A 759 38.68 16.36 -7.40
N ASP A 760 39.65 15.74 -6.73
CA ASP A 760 41.06 15.80 -7.12
C ASP A 760 41.30 14.76 -8.23
N VAL A 761 41.79 15.18 -9.40
CA VAL A 761 42.02 14.28 -10.54
C VAL A 761 43.24 13.38 -10.37
N GLU A 762 44.15 13.68 -9.43
CA GLU A 762 45.31 12.84 -9.13
C GLU A 762 45.00 11.77 -8.08
N ARG A 763 44.04 12.04 -7.21
CA ARG A 763 43.63 11.08 -6.19
C ARG A 763 42.60 10.12 -6.78
N ASN A 764 42.76 8.84 -6.51
CA ASN A 764 41.76 7.83 -6.87
C ASN A 764 40.63 7.80 -5.84
N ASP A 765 40.18 8.98 -5.39
CA ASP A 765 39.11 9.14 -4.40
C ASP A 765 37.77 9.08 -5.14
N TYR A 766 37.14 7.91 -5.12
CA TYR A 766 35.78 7.74 -5.63
C TYR A 766 34.78 7.70 -4.46
N PRO A 767 33.64 8.40 -4.53
CA PRO A 767 33.14 9.22 -5.65
C PRO A 767 33.56 10.70 -5.62
N TYR A 768 34.11 11.19 -4.51
CA TYR A 768 34.62 12.57 -4.36
C TYR A 768 35.77 12.66 -3.34
N SER A 769 36.58 13.73 -3.44
CA SER A 769 37.70 14.01 -2.52
C SER A 769 37.29 14.87 -1.32
N VAL A 770 36.44 15.89 -1.54
CA VAL A 770 35.89 16.77 -0.50
C VAL A 770 34.43 17.11 -0.80
N ALA A 771 33.60 17.23 0.24
CA ALA A 771 32.24 17.75 0.15
C ALA A 771 32.07 18.83 1.23
N ALA A 772 31.36 19.91 0.93
CA ALA A 772 31.08 20.99 1.89
C ALA A 772 29.70 21.60 1.63
N CYS A 773 29.16 22.33 2.61
CA CYS A 773 27.91 23.05 2.50
C CYS A 773 28.06 24.50 2.98
N CYS A 774 27.36 25.43 2.33
CA CYS A 774 27.18 26.81 2.79
C CYS A 774 25.69 27.15 2.86
N ILE A 775 25.25 27.84 3.91
CA ILE A 775 23.88 28.34 4.04
C ILE A 775 23.91 29.83 4.36
N SER A 776 23.01 30.61 3.77
CA SER A 776 23.00 32.08 3.84
C SER A 776 22.90 32.68 5.25
N GLU A 777 22.55 31.91 6.29
CA GLU A 777 22.56 32.35 7.69
C GLU A 777 23.95 32.31 8.34
N ASP A 778 24.87 31.52 7.80
CA ASP A 778 26.25 31.36 8.27
C ASP A 778 27.21 31.79 7.13
N ASN A 779 27.84 32.96 7.22
CA ASN A 779 28.86 33.39 6.24
C ASN A 779 30.17 32.54 6.29
N ASP A 780 30.17 31.39 6.95
CA ASP A 780 31.31 30.48 7.11
C ASP A 780 31.00 29.06 6.60
N LEU A 781 31.91 28.49 5.79
CA LEU A 781 31.83 27.11 5.29
C LEU A 781 32.12 26.12 6.44
N SER A 782 31.22 25.18 6.70
CA SER A 782 31.49 23.99 7.52
C SER A 782 32.13 22.91 6.65
N GLU A 783 33.37 22.51 6.97
CA GLU A 783 34.21 21.55 6.23
C GLU A 783 34.06 20.09 6.64
#